data_AF-A0A369HD23-F1
#
_entry.id   AF-A0A369HD23-F1
#
_cell.length_a   1.000
_cell.length_b   1.000
_cell.length_c   1.000
_cell.angle_alpha   90.00
_cell.angle_beta   90.00
_cell.angle_gamma   90.00
#
_symmetry.space_group_name_H-M   'P 1'
#
loop_
_entity.id
_entity.type
_entity.pdbx_description
1 polymer ?
#
loop_
_entity_poly.entity_id
_entity_poly.type
_entity_poly.pdbx_seq_one_letter_code
_entity_poly.pdbx_strand_id
1 'polypeptide(L)'
;MGTQRALDFFTSRVRDMDASQQAENGHDEPPGTVETYTEDEPTVCEWFGQLTPTWGGARCYLVNLFPSASWIRRYNLRWLAGDLIAGITIGLVVVPQALAYASLAQLPPAYGLYTSFTGAALYWLFGTSKDIVIGSTAVGSLLVGQVVSRVQEASPGTYKPEETAHVLSLITGMILLGFGLLRLGWIIEFIPYIPISAFVTSASITIMSTQLPVTLGIPEVDTRQPPYLVILSTLRGLGRIRLDAAIGISAIVLLFAVKGFCSAMEKRQPKYKRGWAYVSSLRLTFTMLLFTLVSYLVHRKTDEIKFRIVGHIERGFVLATIPVPKMGLLREILPELPAVAMILVIEHIAIAKSMGKLFGYSIDPSQETVALGAANFLSPFVGGYVCTGSFGASACLSKAGAKSPLASLFSAALLVLVLYALTTVFYYIPNAALAGIIIHAVCNLVMSPKKLYKYWQLSPPELIIWVVSVALAVFTSLETSIYVGIGLSSALLLVRMARSKGDFLGRVRVRQVSASDGEQLDDGSRDVFLPLDRKDGTNPAIKMESSPYPGVFVYRLNEGFNYTNQAHHIERLTRHIVTMTRPGAEEEQQQHLERDSDRLWNDPGPSSSSSTTMTSARRRTLPRLRAVVLDLAAVNHVDVTSVQGLMDLRSCLDRHAAPDRVSWHLANVHNRWTRRALAAAGFGRPHGEPVGTSYYEAAETQAYSDETPPPPPLPPSPPPVSPLSPSPPPFLPPLPPPHKDEETGWDSRTPVCEQSRLATVCAVDRPFFHLDLRDAVASAILSLTLSTLPARDLAQSSRVSRRFHASATRLLNLRVQKGWNVQGSQLILDCYHPSERTTAPYLSCSFRGTRSLDEDSITESGRIASLYSSFRPFVTDDDRRRRPWFFNSSAEDDVEDDTKEEEQGEEEEATQTVELEQGETLSQLCVATNLVRYSSVLVSHVRTCEGVIRIWRKWLAEMAEEDEEGYASSSSGRSSNDSSSATNGFLWVDADKTVGLRFRVDPPPPSPAPLRGSEAEEEEEEPPVRYRLVYQELLVRSCTLLMAMEAAEAGQKAARDVIIAQFP
;
A
#
# COMPACT_ATOMS: atom_id res chain seq x y z
N MET A 1 45.06 7.86 -17.09
CA MET A 1 44.82 9.32 -16.96
C MET A 1 43.34 9.71 -16.83
N GLY A 2 42.37 9.01 -17.44
CA GLY A 2 40.94 9.37 -17.31
C GLY A 2 40.24 8.96 -16.00
N THR A 3 40.65 7.83 -15.41
CA THR A 3 40.05 7.26 -14.17
C THR A 3 40.37 8.07 -12.92
N GLN A 4 41.59 8.60 -12.81
CA GLN A 4 42.03 9.43 -11.68
C GLN A 4 41.30 10.78 -11.65
N ARG A 5 41.15 11.44 -12.81
CA ARG A 5 40.32 12.66 -12.93
C ARG A 5 38.84 12.42 -12.64
N ALA A 6 38.31 11.23 -12.98
CA ALA A 6 36.95 10.86 -12.60
C ALA A 6 36.84 10.69 -11.08
N LEU A 7 37.81 10.01 -10.45
CA LEU A 7 37.87 9.87 -9.00
C LEU A 7 37.96 11.23 -8.30
N ASP A 8 38.78 12.16 -8.80
CA ASP A 8 38.90 13.54 -8.27
C ASP A 8 37.61 14.36 -8.50
N PHE A 9 36.95 14.18 -9.65
CA PHE A 9 35.66 14.83 -9.94
C PHE A 9 34.52 14.29 -9.08
N PHE A 10 34.51 12.99 -8.76
CA PHE A 10 33.50 12.38 -7.91
C PHE A 10 33.77 12.62 -6.42
N THR A 11 35.02 12.58 -5.98
CA THR A 11 35.39 12.93 -4.59
C THR A 11 35.09 14.39 -4.28
N SER A 12 35.28 15.31 -5.24
CA SER A 12 34.82 16.71 -5.11
C SER A 12 33.29 16.84 -5.12
N ARG A 13 32.58 16.15 -6.03
CA ARG A 13 31.11 16.17 -6.10
C ARG A 13 30.38 15.50 -4.92
N VAL A 14 30.93 14.42 -4.37
CA VAL A 14 30.37 13.77 -3.18
C VAL A 14 30.75 14.56 -1.94
N ARG A 15 31.94 15.18 -1.89
CA ARG A 15 32.22 16.23 -0.91
C ARG A 15 31.25 17.39 -1.02
N ASP A 16 30.82 17.82 -2.20
CA ASP A 16 29.79 18.88 -2.34
C ASP A 16 28.41 18.40 -1.86
N MET A 17 28.06 17.13 -2.06
CA MET A 17 26.81 16.55 -1.53
C MET A 17 26.83 16.41 -0.01
N ASP A 18 27.92 15.88 0.55
CA ASP A 18 28.13 15.78 1.99
C ASP A 18 28.29 17.17 2.62
N ALA A 19 28.93 18.13 1.94
CA ALA A 19 29.04 19.53 2.36
C ALA A 19 27.68 20.24 2.31
N SER A 20 26.80 19.91 1.36
CA SER A 20 25.42 20.43 1.36
C SER A 20 24.55 19.84 2.47
N GLN A 21 24.86 18.63 2.96
CA GLN A 21 24.23 18.03 4.15
C GLN A 21 24.88 18.52 5.46
N GLN A 22 26.18 18.80 5.46
CA GLN A 22 26.93 19.35 6.61
C GLN A 22 26.69 20.85 6.79
N ALA A 23 26.44 21.61 5.71
CA ALA A 23 26.10 23.03 5.79
C ALA A 23 24.72 23.26 6.45
N GLU A 24 23.81 22.28 6.42
CA GLU A 24 22.56 22.32 7.21
C GLU A 24 22.78 21.96 8.70
N ASN A 25 23.87 21.27 9.05
CA ASN A 25 24.17 20.78 10.40
C ASN A 25 25.45 21.42 10.96
N GLY A 26 25.34 22.67 11.42
CA GLY A 26 26.45 23.46 11.95
C GLY A 26 26.98 23.07 13.34
N HIS A 27 27.22 21.78 13.62
CA HIS A 27 27.87 21.34 14.87
C HIS A 27 28.94 20.25 14.63
N ASP A 28 30.20 20.61 14.89
CA ASP A 28 31.37 19.72 14.96
C ASP A 28 31.34 18.85 16.24
N GLU A 29 30.38 17.93 16.37
CA GLU A 29 30.44 16.84 17.36
C GLU A 29 30.81 15.51 16.70
N PRO A 30 31.62 14.65 17.35
CA PRO A 30 31.91 13.31 16.83
C PRO A 30 30.58 12.52 16.72
N PRO A 31 30.28 11.89 15.58
CA PRO A 31 29.01 11.19 15.40
C PRO A 31 28.92 10.03 16.39
N GLY A 32 27.94 10.09 17.30
CA GLY A 32 27.64 9.02 18.25
C GLY A 32 27.39 7.66 17.58
N THR A 33 27.34 6.59 18.38
CA THR A 33 27.04 5.23 17.93
C THR A 33 25.73 5.20 17.15
N VAL A 34 25.80 4.81 15.87
CA VAL A 34 24.64 4.76 14.98
C VAL A 34 23.91 3.44 15.20
N GLU A 35 22.63 3.50 15.58
CA GLU A 35 21.82 2.29 15.73
C GLU A 35 21.42 1.73 14.35
N THR A 36 21.81 0.47 14.11
CA THR A 36 21.49 -0.28 12.91
C THR A 36 20.08 -0.82 13.00
N TYR A 37 19.24 -0.50 12.01
CA TYR A 37 17.86 -0.98 11.93
C TYR A 37 17.78 -2.21 11.01
N THR A 38 17.22 -3.31 11.54
CA THR A 38 16.83 -4.50 10.78
C THR A 38 15.31 -4.57 10.71
N GLU A 39 14.76 -4.78 9.52
CA GLU A 39 13.31 -4.85 9.34
C GLU A 39 12.80 -6.28 9.47
N ASP A 40 11.98 -6.52 10.50
CA ASP A 40 11.28 -7.79 10.67
C ASP A 40 10.23 -8.03 9.57
N GLU A 41 10.08 -9.28 9.13
CA GLU A 41 9.06 -9.65 8.17
C GLU A 41 7.65 -9.57 8.79
N PRO A 42 6.68 -8.90 8.14
CA PRO A 42 5.31 -8.85 8.65
C PRO A 42 4.70 -10.26 8.66
N THR A 43 4.08 -10.65 9.78
CA THR A 43 3.48 -11.99 9.95
C THR A 43 1.98 -11.98 9.69
N VAL A 44 1.44 -13.14 9.25
CA VAL A 44 -0.02 -13.31 9.05
C VAL A 44 -0.76 -13.17 10.38
N CYS A 45 -0.16 -13.64 11.48
CA CYS A 45 -0.72 -13.50 12.82
C CYS A 45 -0.85 -12.03 13.24
N GLU A 46 0.16 -11.20 12.98
CA GLU A 46 0.11 -9.76 13.24
C GLU A 46 -1.03 -9.09 12.43
N TRP A 47 -1.18 -9.47 11.16
CA TRP A 47 -2.25 -8.94 10.30
C TRP A 47 -3.65 -9.30 10.81
N PHE A 48 -3.89 -10.57 11.18
CA PHE A 48 -5.16 -10.96 11.80
C PHE A 48 -5.35 -10.30 13.16
N GLY A 49 -4.28 -10.12 13.94
CA GLY A 49 -4.28 -9.39 15.21
C GLY A 49 -4.81 -7.97 15.03
N GLN A 50 -4.40 -7.26 13.98
CA GLN A 50 -4.89 -5.92 13.64
C GLN A 50 -6.38 -5.88 13.28
N LEU A 51 -6.97 -6.99 12.83
CA LEU A 51 -8.39 -7.11 12.48
C LEU A 51 -9.28 -7.51 13.67
N THR A 52 -8.71 -8.05 14.75
CA THR A 52 -9.51 -8.48 15.91
C THR A 52 -10.10 -7.28 16.64
N PRO A 53 -11.43 -7.23 16.85
CA PRO A 53 -12.05 -6.12 17.55
C PRO A 53 -11.65 -6.14 19.02
N THR A 54 -11.06 -5.04 19.49
CA THR A 54 -10.83 -4.85 20.92
C THR A 54 -12.17 -4.68 21.65
N TRP A 55 -12.25 -5.07 22.92
CA TRP A 55 -13.47 -4.89 23.74
C TRP A 55 -13.91 -3.42 23.81
N GLY A 56 -12.93 -2.49 23.86
CA GLY A 56 -13.19 -1.06 23.75
C GLY A 56 -13.84 -0.67 22.41
N GLY A 57 -13.37 -1.27 21.31
CA GLY A 57 -13.98 -1.13 19.98
C GLY A 57 -15.42 -1.66 19.93
N ALA A 58 -15.70 -2.82 20.53
CA ALA A 58 -17.06 -3.37 20.60
C ALA A 58 -18.02 -2.48 21.41
N ARG A 59 -17.57 -1.95 22.55
CA ARG A 59 -18.36 -0.97 23.33
C ARG A 59 -18.60 0.31 22.54
N CYS A 60 -17.57 0.85 21.88
CA CYS A 60 -17.68 2.04 21.03
C CYS A 60 -18.67 1.81 19.88
N TYR A 61 -18.63 0.62 19.27
CA TYR A 61 -19.57 0.21 18.23
C TYR A 61 -21.02 0.27 18.72
N LEU A 62 -21.33 -0.32 19.88
CA LEU A 62 -22.69 -0.33 20.44
C LEU A 62 -23.21 1.07 20.77
N VAL A 63 -22.34 1.95 21.27
CA VAL A 63 -22.71 3.36 21.55
C VAL A 63 -22.94 4.12 20.23
N ASN A 64 -22.10 3.90 19.22
CA ASN A 64 -22.22 4.56 17.92
C ASN A 64 -23.45 4.09 17.11
N LEU A 65 -24.00 2.91 17.42
CA LEU A 65 -25.24 2.41 16.80
C LEU A 65 -26.46 3.28 17.13
N PHE A 66 -26.43 4.02 18.25
CA PHE A 66 -27.48 4.96 18.64
C PHE A 66 -26.92 6.39 18.72
N PRO A 67 -26.74 7.09 17.58
CA PRO A 67 -26.25 8.47 17.56
C PRO A 67 -27.04 9.41 18.48
N SER A 68 -28.34 9.14 18.65
CA SER A 68 -29.25 9.83 19.57
C SER A 68 -28.72 9.96 21.00
N ALA A 69 -28.04 8.93 21.53
CA ALA A 69 -27.50 8.94 22.89
C ALA A 69 -26.44 10.03 23.10
N SER A 70 -25.71 10.42 22.05
CA SER A 70 -24.61 11.39 22.12
C SER A 70 -25.09 12.84 22.15
N TRP A 71 -26.12 13.19 21.38
CA TRP A 71 -26.58 14.58 21.22
C TRP A 71 -27.77 14.93 22.09
N ILE A 72 -28.57 13.95 22.53
CA ILE A 72 -29.75 14.22 23.39
C ILE A 72 -29.36 14.91 24.70
N ARG A 73 -28.18 14.62 25.25
CA ARG A 73 -27.64 15.25 26.46
C ARG A 73 -27.27 16.73 26.28
N ARG A 74 -27.11 17.19 25.03
CA ARG A 74 -26.80 18.59 24.67
C ARG A 74 -28.01 19.35 24.13
N TYR A 75 -29.19 18.73 24.16
CA TYR A 75 -30.40 19.29 23.60
C TYR A 75 -30.94 20.46 24.46
N ASN A 76 -31.36 21.55 23.83
CA ASN A 76 -31.80 22.77 24.52
C ASN A 76 -33.19 23.25 24.07
N LEU A 77 -33.81 24.14 24.85
CA LEU A 77 -35.17 24.66 24.56
C LEU A 77 -35.26 25.47 23.26
N ARG A 78 -34.17 26.09 22.80
CA ARG A 78 -34.15 26.80 21.52
C ARG A 78 -34.19 25.83 20.34
N TRP A 79 -33.53 24.68 20.47
CA TRP A 79 -33.62 23.59 19.50
C TRP A 79 -35.01 22.97 19.52
N LEU A 80 -35.60 22.77 20.71
CA LEU A 80 -36.99 22.30 20.84
C LEU A 80 -37.98 23.17 20.06
N ALA A 81 -37.92 24.50 20.22
CA ALA A 81 -38.79 25.41 19.48
C ALA A 81 -38.56 25.34 17.97
N GLY A 82 -37.30 25.26 17.54
CA GLY A 82 -36.94 25.12 16.12
C GLY A 82 -37.42 23.81 15.52
N ASP A 83 -37.20 22.70 16.20
CA ASP A 83 -37.57 21.35 15.76
C ASP A 83 -39.08 21.12 15.81
N LEU A 84 -39.80 21.75 16.74
CA LEU A 84 -41.26 21.72 16.78
C LEU A 84 -41.86 22.43 15.56
N ILE A 85 -41.39 23.65 15.24
CA ILE A 85 -41.84 24.41 14.07
C ILE A 85 -41.48 23.66 12.78
N ALA A 86 -40.25 23.15 12.69
CA ALA A 86 -39.79 22.39 11.54
C ALA A 86 -40.58 21.08 11.35
N GLY A 87 -40.83 20.36 12.45
CA GLY A 87 -41.60 19.12 12.52
C GLY A 87 -43.07 19.27 12.11
N ILE A 88 -43.74 20.32 12.59
CA ILE A 88 -45.12 20.62 12.17
C ILE A 88 -45.15 21.02 10.69
N THR A 89 -44.21 21.87 10.26
CA THR A 89 -44.12 22.31 8.85
C THR A 89 -43.92 21.12 7.92
N ILE A 90 -43.02 20.20 8.28
CA ILE A 90 -42.76 19.03 7.44
C ILE A 90 -43.90 18.03 7.47
N GLY A 91 -44.54 17.78 8.62
CA GLY A 91 -45.69 16.87 8.67
C GLY A 91 -46.86 17.39 7.81
N LEU A 92 -47.13 18.70 7.81
CA LEU A 92 -48.10 19.31 6.91
C LEU A 92 -47.76 19.14 5.42
N VAL A 93 -46.47 19.12 5.07
CA VAL A 93 -45.99 18.91 3.69
C VAL A 93 -46.04 17.43 3.30
N VAL A 94 -45.70 16.53 4.21
CA VAL A 94 -45.62 15.09 3.97
C VAL A 94 -47.00 14.45 3.81
N VAL A 95 -48.03 14.91 4.52
CA VAL A 95 -49.39 14.36 4.43
C VAL A 95 -49.91 14.23 2.99
N PRO A 96 -49.99 15.31 2.18
CA PRO A 96 -50.49 15.20 0.82
C PRO A 96 -49.54 14.41 -0.09
N GLN A 97 -48.23 14.48 0.15
CA GLN A 97 -47.24 13.71 -0.61
C GLN A 97 -47.42 12.20 -0.39
N ALA A 98 -47.61 11.80 0.85
CA ALA A 98 -47.76 10.42 1.26
C ALA A 98 -49.00 9.75 0.65
N LEU A 99 -50.14 10.46 0.68
CA LEU A 99 -51.38 10.01 0.02
C LEU A 99 -51.18 9.84 -1.48
N ALA A 100 -50.48 10.79 -2.12
CA ALA A 100 -50.20 10.75 -3.56
C ALA A 100 -49.28 9.56 -3.91
N TYR A 101 -48.22 9.33 -3.14
CA TYR A 101 -47.24 8.29 -3.42
C TYR A 101 -47.77 6.88 -3.17
N ALA A 102 -48.65 6.66 -2.19
CA ALA A 102 -49.31 5.37 -2.04
C ALA A 102 -50.10 4.95 -3.29
N SER A 103 -50.72 5.90 -4.00
CA SER A 103 -51.41 5.61 -5.25
C SER A 103 -50.48 5.16 -6.39
N LEU A 104 -49.21 5.63 -6.39
CA LEU A 104 -48.17 5.14 -7.31
C LEU A 104 -47.78 3.69 -7.03
N ALA A 105 -47.85 3.27 -5.76
CA ALA A 105 -47.56 1.91 -5.33
C ALA A 105 -48.72 0.92 -5.54
N GLN A 106 -49.84 1.37 -6.12
CA GLN A 106 -51.08 0.59 -6.23
C GLN A 106 -51.67 0.18 -4.88
N LEU A 107 -51.43 1.00 -3.85
CA LEU A 107 -51.96 0.79 -2.52
C LEU A 107 -52.99 1.85 -2.17
N PRO A 108 -53.95 1.55 -1.28
CA PRO A 108 -54.84 2.56 -0.72
C PRO A 108 -54.05 3.74 -0.11
N PRO A 109 -54.51 5.00 -0.23
CA PRO A 109 -53.74 6.17 0.20
C PRO A 109 -53.28 6.15 1.67
N ALA A 110 -54.01 5.47 2.56
CA ALA A 110 -53.67 5.30 3.97
C ALA A 110 -52.27 4.71 4.19
N TYR A 111 -51.85 3.77 3.35
CA TYR A 111 -50.54 3.11 3.43
C TYR A 111 -49.37 4.10 3.34
N GLY A 112 -49.55 5.21 2.64
CA GLY A 112 -48.54 6.27 2.56
C GLY A 112 -48.34 6.98 3.90
N LEU A 113 -49.44 7.23 4.63
CA LEU A 113 -49.40 7.87 5.95
C LEU A 113 -48.73 6.95 6.98
N TYR A 114 -49.03 5.65 6.97
CA TYR A 114 -48.38 4.67 7.84
C TYR A 114 -46.87 4.59 7.58
N THR A 115 -46.48 4.49 6.30
CA THR A 115 -45.07 4.43 5.87
C THR A 115 -44.30 5.68 6.31
N SER A 116 -44.92 6.86 6.15
CA SER A 116 -44.29 8.13 6.52
C SER A 116 -44.21 8.33 8.04
N PHE A 117 -45.18 7.79 8.79
CA PHE A 117 -45.13 7.75 10.25
C PHE A 117 -43.94 6.91 10.74
N THR A 118 -43.79 5.67 10.22
CA THR A 118 -42.72 4.77 10.66
C THR A 118 -41.34 5.34 10.38
N GLY A 119 -41.11 5.90 9.19
CA GLY A 119 -39.86 6.56 8.84
C GLY A 119 -39.54 7.74 9.77
N ALA A 120 -40.52 8.61 10.02
CA ALA A 120 -40.36 9.77 10.88
C ALA A 120 -40.13 9.40 12.37
N ALA A 121 -40.79 8.35 12.85
CA ALA A 121 -40.70 7.89 14.24
C ALA A 121 -39.37 7.18 14.56
N LEU A 122 -38.76 6.50 13.58
CA LEU A 122 -37.53 5.72 13.79
C LEU A 122 -36.26 6.48 13.44
N TYR A 123 -36.32 7.43 12.51
CA TYR A 123 -35.11 8.06 11.98
C TYR A 123 -34.24 8.74 13.05
N TRP A 124 -34.84 9.40 14.03
CA TRP A 124 -34.09 10.12 15.07
C TRP A 124 -33.22 9.21 15.96
N LEU A 125 -33.53 7.91 16.05
CA LEU A 125 -32.78 6.95 16.87
C LEU A 125 -31.43 6.60 16.25
N PHE A 126 -31.46 6.30 14.94
CA PHE A 126 -30.36 5.71 14.19
C PHE A 126 -29.69 6.68 13.21
N GLY A 127 -30.39 7.72 12.75
CA GLY A 127 -29.90 8.65 11.75
C GLY A 127 -28.77 9.56 12.26
N THR A 128 -27.84 9.90 11.37
CA THR A 128 -26.75 10.84 11.61
C THR A 128 -27.05 12.23 11.06
N SER A 129 -27.91 12.33 10.04
CA SER A 129 -28.29 13.60 9.43
C SER A 129 -29.52 14.23 10.10
N LYS A 130 -29.48 15.54 10.36
CA LYS A 130 -30.60 16.29 10.95
C LYS A 130 -31.65 16.76 9.93
N ASP A 131 -31.30 16.76 8.64
CA ASP A 131 -32.09 17.39 7.57
C ASP A 131 -32.86 16.38 6.72
N ILE A 132 -32.70 15.07 6.96
CA ILE A 132 -33.37 14.02 6.18
C ILE A 132 -34.73 13.71 6.75
N VAL A 133 -35.68 13.48 5.83
CA VAL A 133 -37.01 12.95 6.14
C VAL A 133 -37.13 11.59 5.46
N ILE A 134 -37.23 10.52 6.26
CA ILE A 134 -37.57 9.18 5.77
C ILE A 134 -39.09 9.05 5.73
N GLY A 135 -39.60 8.55 4.61
CA GLY A 135 -41.01 8.24 4.45
C GLY A 135 -41.30 7.65 3.08
N SER A 136 -42.54 7.81 2.63
CA SER A 136 -42.91 7.46 1.25
C SER A 136 -42.27 8.42 0.24
N THR A 137 -41.77 7.88 -0.87
CA THR A 137 -41.18 8.67 -1.96
C THR A 137 -41.74 8.22 -3.29
N ALA A 138 -41.77 9.12 -4.28
CA ALA A 138 -42.30 8.81 -5.59
C ALA A 138 -41.56 7.64 -6.27
N VAL A 139 -40.23 7.58 -6.09
CA VAL A 139 -39.37 6.53 -6.65
C VAL A 139 -39.62 5.19 -5.97
N GLY A 140 -39.59 5.16 -4.63
CA GLY A 140 -39.85 3.94 -3.85
C GLY A 140 -41.24 3.38 -4.13
N SER A 141 -42.26 4.24 -4.21
CA SER A 141 -43.63 3.82 -4.52
C SER A 141 -43.78 3.30 -5.94
N LEU A 142 -43.11 3.92 -6.93
CA LEU A 142 -43.14 3.42 -8.31
C LEU A 142 -42.52 2.01 -8.41
N LEU A 143 -41.40 1.77 -7.73
CA LEU A 143 -40.76 0.45 -7.70
C LEU A 143 -41.66 -0.60 -7.06
N VAL A 144 -42.28 -0.28 -5.91
CA VAL A 144 -43.24 -1.18 -5.27
C VAL A 144 -44.40 -1.50 -6.23
N GLY A 145 -44.94 -0.48 -6.91
CA GLY A 145 -46.01 -0.68 -7.89
C GLY A 145 -45.59 -1.56 -9.08
N GLN A 146 -44.34 -1.47 -9.52
CA GLN A 146 -43.77 -2.33 -10.57
C GLN A 146 -43.65 -3.79 -10.09
N VAL A 147 -43.10 -4.02 -8.90
CA VAL A 147 -42.97 -5.36 -8.32
C VAL A 147 -44.35 -5.99 -8.08
N VAL A 148 -45.30 -5.22 -7.53
CA VAL A 148 -46.70 -5.65 -7.35
C VAL A 148 -47.32 -6.07 -8.68
N SER A 149 -47.12 -5.29 -9.74
CA SER A 149 -47.63 -5.61 -11.07
C SER A 149 -47.02 -6.90 -11.62
N ARG A 150 -45.70 -7.06 -11.51
CA ARG A 150 -44.99 -8.26 -11.98
C ARG A 150 -45.45 -9.52 -11.24
N VAL A 151 -45.59 -9.45 -9.92
CA VAL A 151 -46.10 -10.57 -9.10
C VAL A 151 -47.54 -10.91 -9.49
N GLN A 152 -48.38 -9.90 -9.77
CA GLN A 152 -49.76 -10.10 -10.21
C GLN A 152 -49.84 -10.74 -11.60
N GLU A 153 -48.91 -10.43 -12.51
CA GLU A 153 -48.80 -11.04 -13.83
C GLU A 153 -48.30 -12.49 -13.75
N ALA A 154 -47.32 -12.76 -12.88
CA ALA A 154 -46.76 -14.10 -12.68
C ALA A 154 -47.72 -15.05 -11.94
N SER A 155 -48.46 -14.54 -10.95
CA SER A 155 -49.40 -15.32 -10.12
C SER A 155 -50.74 -14.60 -9.97
N PRO A 156 -51.59 -14.61 -11.01
CA PRO A 156 -52.85 -13.87 -11.03
C PRO A 156 -53.77 -14.23 -9.86
N GLY A 157 -54.14 -13.24 -9.05
CA GLY A 157 -55.14 -13.36 -7.99
C GLY A 157 -54.74 -14.19 -6.76
N THR A 158 -53.49 -14.65 -6.69
CA THR A 158 -52.99 -15.49 -5.58
C THR A 158 -52.55 -14.65 -4.38
N TYR A 159 -51.96 -13.49 -4.64
CA TYR A 159 -51.43 -12.57 -3.62
C TYR A 159 -52.10 -11.21 -3.77
N LYS A 160 -52.37 -10.56 -2.64
CA LYS A 160 -52.87 -9.19 -2.66
C LYS A 160 -51.72 -8.18 -2.85
N PRO A 161 -51.96 -7.00 -3.45
CA PRO A 161 -50.96 -5.94 -3.58
C PRO A 161 -50.32 -5.54 -2.24
N GLU A 162 -51.13 -5.46 -1.18
CA GLU A 162 -50.69 -5.05 0.15
C GLU A 162 -49.75 -6.10 0.77
N GLU A 163 -50.07 -7.39 0.62
CA GLU A 163 -49.21 -8.50 1.07
C GLU A 163 -47.84 -8.46 0.39
N THR A 164 -47.82 -8.20 -0.92
CA THR A 164 -46.58 -8.09 -1.72
C THR A 164 -45.72 -6.92 -1.25
N ALA A 165 -46.33 -5.74 -1.04
CA ALA A 165 -45.63 -4.56 -0.58
C ALA A 165 -45.04 -4.71 0.83
N HIS A 166 -45.77 -5.34 1.75
CA HIS A 166 -45.31 -5.61 3.12
C HIS A 166 -44.13 -6.58 3.15
N VAL A 167 -44.21 -7.69 2.43
CA VAL A 167 -43.13 -8.69 2.36
C VAL A 167 -41.90 -8.09 1.67
N LEU A 168 -42.09 -7.35 0.58
CA LEU A 168 -41.00 -6.65 -0.10
C LEU A 168 -40.26 -5.69 0.85
N SER A 169 -40.99 -4.89 1.63
CA SER A 169 -40.41 -3.97 2.62
C SER A 169 -39.68 -4.72 3.74
N LEU A 170 -40.26 -5.81 4.25
CA LEU A 170 -39.67 -6.61 5.33
C LEU A 170 -38.31 -7.20 4.91
N ILE A 171 -38.27 -7.89 3.76
CA ILE A 171 -37.05 -8.55 3.27
C ILE A 171 -35.99 -7.51 2.90
N THR A 172 -36.40 -6.45 2.19
CA THR A 172 -35.49 -5.36 1.85
C THR A 172 -34.93 -4.71 3.11
N GLY A 173 -35.77 -4.44 4.12
CA GLY A 173 -35.34 -3.91 5.41
C GLY A 173 -34.34 -4.79 6.14
N MET A 174 -34.53 -6.12 6.13
CA MET A 174 -33.57 -7.07 6.71
C MET A 174 -32.22 -7.04 6.00
N ILE A 175 -32.21 -7.03 4.66
CA ILE A 175 -30.98 -6.94 3.87
C ILE A 175 -30.24 -5.65 4.19
N LEU A 176 -30.94 -4.51 4.17
CA LEU A 176 -30.34 -3.21 4.46
C LEU A 176 -29.85 -3.09 5.91
N LEU A 177 -30.63 -3.58 6.87
CA LEU A 177 -30.22 -3.62 8.27
C LEU A 177 -28.95 -4.47 8.44
N GLY A 178 -28.84 -5.62 7.76
CA GLY A 178 -27.63 -6.44 7.72
C GLY A 178 -26.42 -5.69 7.14
N PHE A 179 -26.58 -5.00 6.01
CA PHE A 179 -25.52 -4.18 5.40
C PHE A 179 -25.04 -3.07 6.35
N GLY A 180 -25.96 -2.41 7.04
CA GLY A 180 -25.64 -1.38 8.02
C GLY A 180 -24.91 -1.92 9.24
N LEU A 181 -25.41 -3.02 9.83
CA LEU A 181 -24.81 -3.66 11.01
C LEU A 181 -23.43 -4.27 10.73
N LEU A 182 -23.20 -4.76 9.51
CA LEU A 182 -21.88 -5.23 9.07
C LEU A 182 -20.93 -4.09 8.65
N ARG A 183 -21.37 -2.83 8.76
CA ARG A 183 -20.62 -1.63 8.31
C ARG A 183 -20.11 -1.72 6.87
N LEU A 184 -20.94 -2.28 5.97
CA LEU A 184 -20.65 -2.39 4.54
C LEU A 184 -20.91 -1.07 3.78
N GLY A 185 -20.96 0.06 4.47
CA GLY A 185 -21.17 1.39 3.89
C GLY A 185 -20.17 1.74 2.79
N TRP A 186 -18.94 1.23 2.88
CA TRP A 186 -17.88 1.43 1.90
C TRP A 186 -18.23 0.84 0.51
N ILE A 187 -19.02 -0.25 0.44
CA ILE A 187 -19.46 -0.84 -0.84
C ILE A 187 -20.33 0.13 -1.62
N ILE A 188 -21.19 0.87 -0.90
CA ILE A 188 -22.10 1.84 -1.50
C ILE A 188 -21.32 3.02 -2.09
N GLU A 189 -20.10 3.29 -1.59
CA GLU A 189 -19.24 4.36 -2.10
C GLU A 189 -18.66 4.07 -3.49
N PHE A 190 -18.69 2.82 -3.96
CA PHE A 190 -18.28 2.49 -5.33
C PHE A 190 -19.26 3.01 -6.39
N ILE A 191 -20.47 3.40 -6.01
CA ILE A 191 -21.49 3.84 -6.95
C ILE A 191 -21.22 5.30 -7.33
N PRO A 192 -20.83 5.58 -8.59
CA PRO A 192 -20.44 6.93 -8.96
C PRO A 192 -21.64 7.87 -8.98
N TYR A 193 -21.38 9.17 -8.77
CA TYR A 193 -22.43 10.19 -8.76
C TYR A 193 -23.19 10.30 -10.10
N ILE A 194 -22.55 9.97 -11.22
CA ILE A 194 -23.09 10.14 -12.56
C ILE A 194 -24.31 9.23 -12.83
N PRO A 195 -24.24 7.90 -12.63
CA PRO A 195 -25.42 7.03 -12.68
C PRO A 195 -26.56 7.48 -11.75
N ILE A 196 -26.24 7.93 -10.53
CA ILE A 196 -27.25 8.42 -9.57
C ILE A 196 -27.98 9.64 -10.14
N SER A 197 -27.24 10.60 -10.69
CA SER A 197 -27.81 11.79 -11.31
C SER A 197 -28.68 11.47 -12.53
N ALA A 198 -28.23 10.52 -13.37
CA ALA A 198 -28.99 10.07 -14.53
C ALA A 198 -30.28 9.38 -14.09
N PHE A 199 -30.20 8.51 -13.09
CA PHE A 199 -31.35 7.83 -12.50
C PHE A 199 -32.40 8.81 -11.96
N VAL A 200 -32.00 9.80 -11.15
CA VAL A 200 -32.95 10.80 -10.62
C VAL A 200 -33.65 11.57 -11.74
N THR A 201 -32.92 11.96 -12.78
CA THR A 201 -33.49 12.66 -13.94
C THR A 201 -34.47 11.76 -14.70
N SER A 202 -34.11 10.50 -14.87
CA SER A 202 -34.92 9.51 -15.59
C SER A 202 -36.19 9.15 -14.83
N ALA A 203 -36.07 8.83 -13.54
CA ALA A 203 -37.19 8.59 -12.65
C ALA A 203 -38.13 9.80 -12.64
N SER A 204 -37.57 11.02 -12.70
CA SER A 204 -38.37 12.23 -12.78
C SER A 204 -39.23 12.32 -14.04
N ILE A 205 -38.64 11.97 -15.20
CA ILE A 205 -39.36 11.91 -16.48
C ILE A 205 -40.44 10.81 -16.44
N THR A 206 -40.11 9.63 -15.94
CA THR A 206 -41.04 8.50 -15.79
C THR A 206 -42.24 8.86 -14.91
N ILE A 207 -42.01 9.41 -13.72
CA ILE A 207 -43.08 9.81 -12.80
C ILE A 207 -43.93 10.91 -13.43
N MET A 208 -43.32 11.92 -14.05
CA MET A 208 -44.08 12.98 -14.71
C MET A 208 -44.96 12.43 -15.85
N SER A 209 -44.45 11.46 -16.62
CA SER A 209 -45.19 10.77 -17.66
C SER A 209 -46.40 10.00 -17.12
N THR A 210 -46.25 9.26 -16.02
CA THR A 210 -47.37 8.48 -15.44
C THR A 210 -48.42 9.36 -14.75
N GLN A 211 -48.04 10.55 -14.28
CA GLN A 211 -48.95 11.50 -13.64
C GLN A 211 -49.69 12.43 -14.61
N LEU A 212 -49.17 12.61 -15.82
CA LEU A 212 -49.79 13.45 -16.84
C LEU A 212 -51.23 13.01 -17.20
N PRO A 213 -51.53 11.73 -17.50
CA PRO A 213 -52.90 11.31 -17.81
C PRO A 213 -53.85 11.44 -16.61
N VAL A 214 -53.35 11.24 -15.38
CA VAL A 214 -54.15 11.43 -14.15
C VAL A 214 -54.51 12.90 -13.96
N THR A 215 -53.56 13.80 -14.20
CA THR A 215 -53.76 15.25 -14.13
C THR A 215 -54.80 15.73 -15.13
N LEU A 216 -54.79 15.17 -16.35
CA LEU A 216 -55.72 15.53 -17.44
C LEU A 216 -57.08 14.83 -17.36
N GLY A 217 -57.25 13.84 -16.47
CA GLY A 217 -58.52 13.12 -16.39
C GLY A 217 -58.75 12.06 -17.45
N ILE A 218 -57.72 11.68 -18.22
CA ILE A 218 -57.87 10.81 -19.39
C ILE A 218 -58.04 9.35 -18.89
N PRO A 219 -59.18 8.69 -19.18
CA PRO A 219 -59.37 7.29 -18.85
C PRO A 219 -58.59 6.38 -19.82
N GLU A 220 -58.29 5.15 -19.40
CA GLU A 220 -57.73 4.07 -20.24
C GLU A 220 -56.28 4.26 -20.74
N VAL A 221 -55.50 5.14 -20.11
CA VAL A 221 -54.05 5.19 -20.38
C VAL A 221 -53.34 4.16 -19.53
N ASP A 222 -52.70 3.19 -20.19
CA ASP A 222 -51.83 2.23 -19.53
C ASP A 222 -50.54 2.91 -19.06
N THR A 223 -50.47 3.25 -17.78
CA THR A 223 -49.30 3.87 -17.14
C THR A 223 -48.16 2.89 -16.87
N ARG A 224 -48.30 1.61 -17.28
CA ARG A 224 -47.32 0.54 -17.05
C ARG A 224 -46.24 0.47 -18.12
N GLN A 225 -46.48 1.11 -19.26
CA GLN A 225 -45.57 1.08 -20.39
C GLN A 225 -44.34 1.98 -20.15
N PRO A 226 -43.24 1.76 -20.90
CA PRO A 226 -42.12 2.70 -20.93
C PRO A 226 -42.59 4.15 -21.12
N PRO A 227 -41.92 5.13 -20.49
CA PRO A 227 -42.35 6.53 -20.47
C PRO A 227 -42.72 7.10 -21.84
N TYR A 228 -41.95 6.77 -22.90
CA TYR A 228 -42.21 7.29 -24.23
C TYR A 228 -43.59 6.85 -24.79
N LEU A 229 -44.03 5.62 -24.48
CA LEU A 229 -45.35 5.12 -24.89
C LEU A 229 -46.47 5.77 -24.09
N VAL A 230 -46.26 5.99 -22.79
CA VAL A 230 -47.23 6.68 -21.93
C VAL A 230 -47.42 8.13 -22.37
N ILE A 231 -46.34 8.83 -22.74
CA ILE A 231 -46.44 10.17 -23.32
C ILE A 231 -47.21 10.12 -24.64
N LEU A 232 -46.90 9.18 -25.53
CA LEU A 232 -47.56 9.05 -26.83
C LEU A 232 -49.05 8.72 -26.70
N SER A 233 -49.42 7.80 -25.81
CA SER A 233 -50.81 7.42 -25.54
C SER A 233 -51.58 8.56 -24.89
N THR A 234 -50.95 9.30 -23.98
CA THR A 234 -51.52 10.53 -23.40
C THR A 234 -51.77 11.57 -24.49
N LEU A 235 -50.81 11.79 -25.40
CA LEU A 235 -50.95 12.73 -26.51
C LEU A 235 -52.08 12.35 -27.46
N ARG A 236 -52.24 11.06 -27.77
CA ARG A 236 -53.37 10.54 -28.56
C ARG A 236 -54.71 10.67 -27.82
N GLY A 237 -54.69 10.60 -26.49
CA GLY A 237 -55.86 10.70 -25.62
C GLY A 237 -56.36 12.11 -25.33
N LEU A 238 -55.72 13.18 -25.83
CA LEU A 238 -56.09 14.58 -25.54
C LEU A 238 -57.56 14.90 -25.85
N GLY A 239 -58.18 14.23 -26.82
CA GLY A 239 -59.60 14.42 -27.13
C GLY A 239 -60.58 13.95 -26.04
N ARG A 240 -60.10 13.17 -25.04
CA ARG A 240 -60.93 12.55 -23.98
C ARG A 240 -60.73 13.22 -22.61
N ILE A 241 -60.29 14.47 -22.59
CA ILE A 241 -60.02 15.22 -21.34
C ILE A 241 -61.32 15.41 -20.53
N ARG A 242 -61.23 15.23 -19.21
CA ARG A 242 -62.32 15.45 -18.24
C ARG A 242 -62.12 16.73 -17.43
N LEU A 243 -63.13 17.10 -16.64
CA LEU A 243 -63.07 18.24 -15.72
C LEU A 243 -61.91 18.15 -14.70
N ASP A 244 -61.39 16.95 -14.43
CA ASP A 244 -60.14 16.71 -13.70
C ASP A 244 -58.99 17.63 -14.17
N ALA A 245 -58.87 17.88 -15.49
CA ALA A 245 -57.82 18.74 -16.06
C ALA A 245 -57.87 20.18 -15.55
N ALA A 246 -59.06 20.72 -15.33
CA ALA A 246 -59.21 22.07 -14.80
C ALA A 246 -58.59 22.18 -13.41
N ILE A 247 -58.76 21.15 -12.57
CA ILE A 247 -58.19 21.09 -11.22
C ILE A 247 -56.67 20.82 -11.28
N GLY A 248 -56.25 19.83 -12.05
CA GLY A 248 -54.84 19.44 -12.13
C GLY A 248 -53.95 20.54 -12.71
N ILE A 249 -54.34 21.13 -13.85
CA ILE A 249 -53.56 22.20 -14.50
C ILE A 249 -53.55 23.46 -13.64
N SER A 250 -54.70 23.87 -13.08
CA SER A 250 -54.74 25.05 -12.21
C SER A 250 -53.93 24.85 -10.92
N ALA A 251 -53.89 23.64 -10.36
CA ALA A 251 -53.02 23.30 -9.23
C ALA A 251 -51.53 23.43 -9.59
N ILE A 252 -51.10 22.91 -10.74
CA ILE A 252 -49.72 23.04 -11.22
C ILE A 252 -49.36 24.52 -11.42
N VAL A 253 -50.21 25.29 -12.11
CA VAL A 253 -50.01 26.73 -12.35
C VAL A 253 -49.90 27.48 -11.03
N LEU A 254 -50.79 27.20 -10.07
CA LEU A 254 -50.75 27.82 -8.73
C LEU A 254 -49.44 27.50 -8.00
N LEU A 255 -48.99 26.24 -8.03
CA LEU A 255 -47.77 25.81 -7.37
C LEU A 255 -46.51 26.49 -7.93
N PHE A 256 -46.42 26.63 -9.26
CA PHE A 256 -45.34 27.37 -9.90
C PHE A 256 -45.45 28.88 -9.70
N ALA A 257 -46.67 29.44 -9.71
CA ALA A 257 -46.90 30.85 -9.43
C ALA A 257 -46.48 31.23 -8.01
N VAL A 258 -46.90 30.46 -7.00
CA VAL A 258 -46.49 30.67 -5.60
C VAL A 258 -44.98 30.52 -5.44
N LYS A 259 -44.37 29.51 -6.09
CA LYS A 259 -42.91 29.34 -6.08
C LYS A 259 -42.18 30.55 -6.69
N GLY A 260 -42.61 30.99 -7.87
CA GLY A 260 -42.02 32.11 -8.60
C GLY A 260 -42.16 33.41 -7.83
N PHE A 261 -43.35 33.67 -7.29
CA PHE A 261 -43.65 34.83 -6.46
C PHE A 261 -42.79 34.87 -5.19
N CYS A 262 -42.77 33.78 -4.41
CA CYS A 262 -41.96 33.73 -3.19
C CYS A 262 -40.46 33.87 -3.50
N SER A 263 -39.95 33.25 -4.57
CA SER A 263 -38.53 33.39 -4.95
C SER A 263 -38.18 34.82 -5.43
N ALA A 264 -39.10 35.50 -6.11
CA ALA A 264 -38.92 36.90 -6.48
C ALA A 264 -38.92 37.80 -5.23
N MET A 265 -39.83 37.54 -4.28
CA MET A 265 -39.91 38.29 -3.03
C MET A 265 -38.72 38.04 -2.10
N GLU A 266 -38.18 36.81 -2.07
CA GLU A 266 -36.93 36.49 -1.35
C GLU A 266 -35.75 37.34 -1.83
N LYS A 267 -35.68 37.62 -3.14
CA LYS A 267 -34.64 38.48 -3.73
C LYS A 267 -34.91 39.96 -3.48
N ARG A 268 -36.17 40.39 -3.54
CA ARG A 268 -36.56 41.80 -3.34
C ARG A 268 -36.48 42.24 -1.87
N GLN A 269 -36.80 41.35 -0.93
CA GLN A 269 -36.86 41.66 0.50
C GLN A 269 -35.95 40.71 1.32
N PRO A 270 -34.62 40.93 1.32
CA PRO A 270 -33.69 40.06 2.03
C PRO A 270 -33.93 40.01 3.54
N LYS A 271 -34.48 41.08 4.14
CA LYS A 271 -34.83 41.14 5.57
C LYS A 271 -35.86 40.08 5.98
N TYR A 272 -36.82 39.75 5.10
CA TYR A 272 -37.89 38.78 5.36
C TYR A 272 -37.66 37.43 4.65
N LYS A 273 -36.43 37.16 4.21
CA LYS A 273 -36.08 35.93 3.44
C LYS A 273 -36.56 34.65 4.12
N ARG A 274 -36.44 34.55 5.45
CA ARG A 274 -36.91 33.38 6.21
C ARG A 274 -38.43 33.22 6.13
N GLY A 275 -39.19 34.30 6.29
CA GLY A 275 -40.67 34.27 6.19
C GLY A 275 -41.14 33.83 4.81
N TRP A 276 -40.57 34.39 3.75
CA TRP A 276 -40.88 33.99 2.37
C TRP A 276 -40.51 32.53 2.08
N ALA A 277 -39.39 32.05 2.64
CA ALA A 277 -39.00 30.65 2.53
C ALA A 277 -40.01 29.71 3.22
N TYR A 278 -40.52 30.07 4.41
CA TYR A 278 -41.57 29.31 5.11
C TYR A 278 -42.87 29.25 4.29
N VAL A 279 -43.33 30.40 3.79
CA VAL A 279 -44.52 30.47 2.93
C VAL A 279 -44.33 29.63 1.67
N SER A 280 -43.13 29.68 1.06
CA SER A 280 -42.81 28.82 -0.09
C SER A 280 -42.82 27.32 0.24
N SER A 281 -42.47 26.92 1.47
CA SER A 281 -42.49 25.50 1.88
C SER A 281 -43.92 24.98 2.09
N LEU A 282 -44.83 25.82 2.59
CA LEU A 282 -46.24 25.48 2.81
C LEU A 282 -47.10 25.45 1.54
N ARG A 283 -46.55 25.81 0.37
CA ARG A 283 -47.31 25.88 -0.90
C ARG A 283 -48.04 24.58 -1.26
N LEU A 284 -47.44 23.41 -0.93
CA LEU A 284 -48.01 22.10 -1.25
C LEU A 284 -49.28 21.88 -0.40
N THR A 285 -49.18 22.12 0.91
CA THR A 285 -50.30 22.05 1.86
C THR A 285 -51.39 23.06 1.52
N PHE A 286 -51.02 24.32 1.24
CA PHE A 286 -51.96 25.37 0.87
C PHE A 286 -52.75 25.01 -0.39
N THR A 287 -52.05 24.59 -1.46
CA THR A 287 -52.68 24.15 -2.71
C THR A 287 -53.62 22.98 -2.44
N MET A 288 -53.18 22.02 -1.63
CA MET A 288 -53.99 20.86 -1.28
C MET A 288 -55.29 21.26 -0.56
N LEU A 289 -55.19 22.08 0.48
CA LEU A 289 -56.34 22.55 1.26
C LEU A 289 -57.30 23.36 0.39
N LEU A 290 -56.78 24.22 -0.47
CA LEU A 290 -57.58 25.02 -1.40
C LEU A 290 -58.40 24.13 -2.35
N PHE A 291 -57.76 23.17 -3.03
CA PHE A 291 -58.48 22.29 -3.96
C PHE A 291 -59.39 21.28 -3.27
N THR A 292 -59.08 20.90 -2.03
CA THR A 292 -60.00 20.10 -1.19
C THR A 292 -61.24 20.92 -0.81
N LEU A 293 -61.08 22.20 -0.47
CA LEU A 293 -62.20 23.11 -0.22
C LEU A 293 -63.05 23.34 -1.48
N VAL A 294 -62.41 23.59 -2.63
CA VAL A 294 -63.10 23.71 -3.92
C VAL A 294 -63.89 22.43 -4.21
N SER A 295 -63.29 21.26 -3.98
CA SER A 295 -63.95 19.97 -4.16
C SER A 295 -65.14 19.76 -3.26
N TYR A 296 -65.01 20.09 -1.97
CA TYR A 296 -66.11 20.06 -1.02
C TYR A 296 -67.25 21.00 -1.45
N LEU A 297 -66.94 22.23 -1.87
CA LEU A 297 -67.94 23.22 -2.32
C LEU A 297 -68.71 22.76 -3.56
N VAL A 298 -68.04 22.02 -4.47
CA VAL A 298 -68.66 21.47 -5.68
C VAL A 298 -69.56 20.27 -5.37
N HIS A 299 -69.14 19.36 -4.48
CA HIS A 299 -69.87 18.11 -4.19
C HIS A 299 -70.92 18.25 -3.07
N ARG A 300 -70.89 19.28 -2.22
CA ARG A 300 -71.84 19.41 -1.09
C ARG A 300 -73.33 19.51 -1.50
N LYS A 301 -73.64 19.84 -2.76
CA LYS A 301 -75.02 20.04 -3.27
C LYS A 301 -75.40 19.06 -4.39
N THR A 302 -74.53 18.13 -4.77
CA THR A 302 -74.74 17.26 -5.94
C THR A 302 -74.20 15.88 -5.61
N ASP A 303 -75.05 14.85 -5.74
CA ASP A 303 -74.65 13.45 -5.50
C ASP A 303 -73.80 12.86 -6.63
N GLU A 304 -73.75 13.53 -7.80
CA GLU A 304 -72.87 13.14 -8.91
C GLU A 304 -71.42 13.58 -8.70
N ILE A 305 -70.51 12.61 -8.77
CA ILE A 305 -69.06 12.85 -8.71
C ILE A 305 -68.59 13.44 -10.05
N LYS A 306 -68.33 14.75 -10.07
CA LYS A 306 -67.96 15.50 -11.30
C LYS A 306 -66.51 15.28 -11.75
N PHE A 307 -65.64 14.95 -10.81
CA PHE A 307 -64.22 14.67 -11.03
C PHE A 307 -63.71 13.70 -9.98
N ARG A 308 -62.64 12.95 -10.30
CA ARG A 308 -62.18 11.83 -9.46
C ARG A 308 -61.64 12.32 -8.11
N ILE A 309 -62.21 11.81 -7.02
CA ILE A 309 -61.79 12.05 -5.63
C ILE A 309 -61.19 10.79 -5.00
N VAL A 310 -60.45 10.95 -3.90
CA VAL A 310 -59.78 9.84 -3.19
C VAL A 310 -60.77 8.86 -2.56
N GLY A 311 -61.84 9.36 -1.92
CA GLY A 311 -62.84 8.51 -1.26
C GLY A 311 -62.49 8.15 0.19
N HIS A 312 -63.12 7.09 0.70
CA HIS A 312 -63.07 6.75 2.13
C HIS A 312 -61.66 6.31 2.56
N ILE A 313 -61.18 6.88 3.66
CA ILE A 313 -59.92 6.51 4.32
C ILE A 313 -60.24 6.07 5.75
N GLU A 314 -59.78 4.89 6.11
CA GLU A 314 -59.95 4.35 7.45
C GLU A 314 -59.27 5.23 8.51
N ARG A 315 -59.88 5.31 9.70
CA ARG A 315 -59.35 6.10 10.82
C ARG A 315 -58.41 5.27 11.68
N GLY A 316 -57.23 5.80 11.98
CA GLY A 316 -56.24 5.13 12.84
C GLY A 316 -55.51 3.98 12.15
N PHE A 317 -54.75 3.20 12.92
CA PHE A 317 -53.90 2.10 12.43
C PHE A 317 -54.66 0.78 12.29
N VAL A 318 -55.78 0.78 11.57
CA VAL A 318 -56.65 -0.41 11.41
C VAL A 318 -56.05 -1.43 10.44
N LEU A 319 -55.21 -0.97 9.51
CA LEU A 319 -54.54 -1.78 8.49
C LEU A 319 -53.19 -2.36 8.95
N ALA A 320 -52.82 -2.18 10.23
CA ALA A 320 -51.63 -2.78 10.80
C ALA A 320 -51.76 -4.31 10.82
N THR A 321 -50.87 -4.99 10.09
CA THR A 321 -50.92 -6.45 9.89
C THR A 321 -49.53 -7.04 10.10
N ILE A 322 -49.46 -8.27 10.63
CA ILE A 322 -48.18 -9.00 10.71
C ILE A 322 -47.86 -9.55 9.31
N PRO A 323 -46.73 -9.14 8.69
CA PRO A 323 -46.34 -9.66 7.38
C PRO A 323 -45.95 -11.14 7.51
N VAL A 324 -46.66 -12.04 6.82
CA VAL A 324 -46.30 -13.47 6.78
C VAL A 324 -45.59 -13.75 5.44
N PRO A 325 -44.26 -13.97 5.44
CA PRO A 325 -43.52 -14.27 4.22
C PRO A 325 -43.86 -15.69 3.73
N LYS A 326 -44.81 -15.80 2.79
CA LYS A 326 -45.10 -17.05 2.09
C LYS A 326 -43.94 -17.39 1.15
N MET A 327 -43.44 -18.62 1.18
CA MET A 327 -42.29 -19.04 0.35
C MET A 327 -42.53 -18.84 -1.15
N GLY A 328 -43.76 -19.06 -1.63
CA GLY A 328 -44.14 -18.79 -3.03
C GLY A 328 -43.98 -17.32 -3.41
N LEU A 329 -44.49 -16.40 -2.57
CA LEU A 329 -44.36 -14.96 -2.79
C LEU A 329 -42.90 -14.50 -2.72
N LEU A 330 -42.09 -15.09 -1.82
CA LEU A 330 -40.67 -14.79 -1.71
C LEU A 330 -39.93 -15.14 -3.01
N ARG A 331 -40.25 -16.27 -3.64
CA ARG A 331 -39.65 -16.69 -4.92
C ARG A 331 -39.93 -15.72 -6.06
N GLU A 332 -41.13 -15.15 -6.11
CA GLU A 332 -41.52 -14.16 -7.13
C GLU A 332 -40.86 -12.79 -6.90
N ILE A 333 -40.69 -12.40 -5.63
CA ILE A 333 -40.07 -11.10 -5.26
C ILE A 333 -38.53 -11.15 -5.35
N LEU A 334 -37.92 -12.33 -5.15
CA LEU A 334 -36.47 -12.50 -5.06
C LEU A 334 -35.64 -11.83 -6.17
N PRO A 335 -36.03 -11.89 -7.46
CA PRO A 335 -35.27 -11.26 -8.54
C PRO A 335 -35.20 -9.73 -8.46
N GLU A 336 -36.21 -9.09 -7.86
CA GLU A 336 -36.33 -7.63 -7.80
C GLU A 336 -35.67 -7.03 -6.55
N LEU A 337 -35.45 -7.83 -5.51
CA LEU A 337 -34.88 -7.38 -4.24
C LEU A 337 -33.54 -6.64 -4.39
N PRO A 338 -32.56 -7.12 -5.19
CA PRO A 338 -31.29 -6.42 -5.33
C PRO A 338 -31.46 -5.02 -5.94
N ALA A 339 -32.33 -4.87 -6.93
CA ALA A 339 -32.62 -3.58 -7.56
C ALA A 339 -33.26 -2.63 -6.56
N VAL A 340 -34.31 -3.07 -5.88
CA VAL A 340 -35.05 -2.26 -4.89
C VAL A 340 -34.14 -1.85 -3.73
N ALA A 341 -33.43 -2.80 -3.11
CA ALA A 341 -32.52 -2.52 -1.99
C ALA A 341 -31.43 -1.51 -2.39
N MET A 342 -30.81 -1.71 -3.55
CA MET A 342 -29.79 -0.82 -4.08
C MET A 342 -30.34 0.59 -4.29
N ILE A 343 -31.51 0.74 -4.93
CA ILE A 343 -32.09 2.05 -5.19
C ILE A 343 -32.43 2.80 -3.90
N LEU A 344 -33.04 2.13 -2.92
CA LEU A 344 -33.40 2.77 -1.65
C LEU A 344 -32.18 3.34 -0.94
N VAL A 345 -31.09 2.55 -0.88
CA VAL A 345 -29.84 2.94 -0.23
C VAL A 345 -29.15 4.07 -0.98
N ILE A 346 -29.03 3.96 -2.30
CA ILE A 346 -28.43 5.00 -3.15
C ILE A 346 -29.17 6.32 -2.97
N GLU A 347 -30.50 6.30 -3.11
CA GLU A 347 -31.33 7.51 -3.01
C GLU A 347 -31.14 8.16 -1.64
N HIS A 348 -31.23 7.36 -0.58
CA HIS A 348 -31.08 7.84 0.79
C HIS A 348 -29.70 8.45 1.06
N ILE A 349 -28.61 7.74 0.73
CA ILE A 349 -27.24 8.21 0.99
C ILE A 349 -26.87 9.41 0.11
N ALA A 350 -27.35 9.46 -1.13
CA ALA A 350 -27.15 10.62 -2.00
C ALA A 350 -27.78 11.88 -1.40
N ILE A 351 -29.00 11.78 -0.87
CA ILE A 351 -29.65 12.89 -0.16
C ILE A 351 -28.86 13.24 1.08
N ALA A 352 -28.50 12.24 1.89
CA ALA A 352 -27.74 12.42 3.11
C ALA A 352 -26.47 13.21 2.83
N LYS A 353 -25.53 12.65 2.05
CA LYS A 353 -24.24 13.28 1.71
C LYS A 353 -24.42 14.67 1.11
N SER A 354 -25.47 14.89 0.29
CA SER A 354 -25.75 16.22 -0.26
C SER A 354 -26.11 17.25 0.81
N MET A 355 -26.90 16.88 1.83
CA MET A 355 -27.28 17.76 2.94
C MET A 355 -26.10 17.98 3.90
N GLY A 356 -25.34 16.93 4.22
CA GLY A 356 -24.12 17.05 5.04
C GLY A 356 -23.12 18.02 4.43
N LYS A 357 -22.90 17.95 3.11
CA LYS A 357 -22.06 18.89 2.37
C LYS A 357 -22.61 20.33 2.36
N LEU A 358 -23.93 20.50 2.28
CA LEU A 358 -24.57 21.82 2.25
C LEU A 358 -24.47 22.55 3.61
N PHE A 359 -24.50 21.82 4.72
CA PHE A 359 -24.53 22.37 6.08
C PHE A 359 -23.27 22.13 6.90
N GLY A 360 -22.26 21.46 6.35
CA GLY A 360 -20.95 21.27 6.98
C GLY A 360 -20.93 20.24 8.11
N TYR A 361 -21.70 19.15 8.00
CA TYR A 361 -21.64 18.01 8.93
C TYR A 361 -21.32 16.69 8.22
N SER A 362 -20.64 15.78 8.92
CA SER A 362 -20.29 14.46 8.40
C SER A 362 -21.45 13.49 8.52
N ILE A 363 -21.54 12.56 7.57
CA ILE A 363 -22.59 11.55 7.51
C ILE A 363 -21.92 10.19 7.39
N ASP A 364 -22.35 9.25 8.21
CA ASP A 364 -21.88 7.87 8.16
C ASP A 364 -22.84 7.03 7.29
N PRO A 365 -22.40 6.56 6.10
CA PRO A 365 -23.24 5.76 5.21
C PRO A 365 -23.73 4.45 5.85
N SER A 366 -22.91 3.80 6.68
CA SER A 366 -23.28 2.54 7.33
C SER A 366 -24.43 2.77 8.30
N GLN A 367 -24.34 3.85 9.08
CA GLN A 367 -25.33 4.21 10.08
C GLN A 367 -26.65 4.71 9.47
N GLU A 368 -26.59 5.49 8.38
CA GLU A 368 -27.79 5.82 7.60
C GLU A 368 -28.44 4.57 7.00
N THR A 369 -27.65 3.57 6.60
CA THR A 369 -28.17 2.28 6.11
C THR A 369 -28.86 1.49 7.23
N VAL A 370 -28.35 1.51 8.47
CA VAL A 370 -29.06 0.97 9.65
C VAL A 370 -30.39 1.68 9.86
N ALA A 371 -30.41 3.02 9.80
CA ALA A 371 -31.63 3.80 10.00
C ALA A 371 -32.69 3.47 8.94
N LEU A 372 -32.28 3.38 7.68
CA LEU A 372 -33.13 3.00 6.55
C LEU A 372 -33.61 1.54 6.65
N GLY A 373 -32.72 0.62 7.01
CA GLY A 373 -33.02 -0.80 7.18
C GLY A 373 -34.00 -1.05 8.32
N ALA A 374 -33.78 -0.43 9.49
CA ALA A 374 -34.68 -0.50 10.62
C ALA A 374 -36.08 0.07 10.29
N ALA A 375 -36.12 1.20 9.57
CA ALA A 375 -37.39 1.79 9.13
C ALA A 375 -38.17 0.84 8.20
N ASN A 376 -37.52 0.24 7.20
CA ASN A 376 -38.16 -0.69 6.27
C ASN A 376 -38.52 -2.04 6.90
N PHE A 377 -37.71 -2.51 7.86
CA PHE A 377 -37.98 -3.74 8.61
C PHE A 377 -39.22 -3.59 9.50
N LEU A 378 -39.37 -2.45 10.19
CA LEU A 378 -40.47 -2.20 11.11
C LEU A 378 -41.73 -1.62 10.44
N SER A 379 -41.61 -0.99 9.26
CA SER A 379 -42.72 -0.37 8.53
C SER A 379 -43.94 -1.29 8.31
N PRO A 380 -43.77 -2.54 7.84
CA PRO A 380 -44.88 -3.49 7.63
C PRO A 380 -45.73 -3.78 8.86
N PHE A 381 -45.14 -3.79 10.06
CA PHE A 381 -45.86 -4.09 11.30
C PHE A 381 -46.89 -3.00 11.66
N VAL A 382 -46.73 -1.80 11.10
CA VAL A 382 -47.66 -0.67 11.25
C VAL A 382 -48.57 -0.53 10.03
N GLY A 383 -48.49 -1.46 9.07
CA GLY A 383 -49.18 -1.39 7.78
C GLY A 383 -48.49 -0.46 6.77
N GLY A 384 -47.23 -0.09 6.98
CA GLY A 384 -46.45 0.65 6.00
C GLY A 384 -45.78 -0.26 4.98
N TYR A 385 -45.31 0.33 3.88
CA TYR A 385 -44.49 -0.35 2.88
C TYR A 385 -43.08 0.26 2.86
N VAL A 386 -42.36 0.01 1.76
CA VAL A 386 -41.01 0.52 1.52
C VAL A 386 -40.94 2.04 1.72
N CYS A 387 -39.95 2.47 2.51
CA CYS A 387 -39.65 3.87 2.81
C CYS A 387 -38.21 4.22 2.44
N THR A 388 -37.96 5.48 2.08
CA THR A 388 -36.61 6.02 1.85
C THR A 388 -36.55 7.52 2.12
N GLY A 389 -35.36 8.11 2.01
CA GLY A 389 -35.16 9.55 2.14
C GLY A 389 -35.82 10.30 0.98
N SER A 390 -36.53 11.39 1.27
CA SER A 390 -37.18 12.22 0.24
C SER A 390 -36.42 13.52 -0.01
N PHE A 391 -35.97 13.76 -1.25
CA PHE A 391 -35.29 15.01 -1.63
C PHE A 391 -36.14 16.25 -1.33
N GLY A 392 -37.42 16.21 -1.73
CA GLY A 392 -38.34 17.34 -1.57
C GLY A 392 -38.66 17.62 -0.11
N ALA A 393 -38.95 16.58 0.67
CA ALA A 393 -39.29 16.72 2.08
C ALA A 393 -38.07 17.18 2.90
N SER A 394 -36.90 16.58 2.67
CA SER A 394 -35.64 16.95 3.34
C SER A 394 -35.25 18.41 3.06
N ALA A 395 -35.42 18.87 1.82
CA ALA A 395 -35.19 20.28 1.48
C ALA A 395 -36.16 21.24 2.19
N CYS A 396 -37.43 20.85 2.38
CA CYS A 396 -38.39 21.62 3.16
C CYS A 396 -38.06 21.63 4.65
N LEU A 397 -37.69 20.49 5.22
CA LEU A 397 -37.27 20.36 6.63
C LEU A 397 -36.07 21.27 6.93
N SER A 398 -35.07 21.22 6.06
CA SER A 398 -33.87 22.03 6.20
C SER A 398 -34.15 23.54 6.08
N LYS A 399 -34.99 23.93 5.11
CA LYS A 399 -35.48 25.32 4.99
C LYS A 399 -36.30 25.77 6.19
N ALA A 400 -37.01 24.85 6.84
CA ALA A 400 -37.76 25.13 8.06
C ALA A 400 -36.85 25.35 9.28
N GLY A 401 -35.55 25.05 9.16
CA GLY A 401 -34.54 25.38 10.14
C GLY A 401 -34.32 24.29 11.19
N ALA A 402 -34.55 23.03 10.85
CA ALA A 402 -34.32 21.88 11.72
C ALA A 402 -32.90 21.90 12.35
N LYS A 403 -32.87 21.71 13.66
CA LYS A 403 -31.68 21.74 14.52
C LYS A 403 -31.21 20.34 14.85
N SER A 404 -32.12 19.37 14.99
CA SER A 404 -31.77 17.97 15.25
C SER A 404 -32.69 17.00 14.47
N PRO A 405 -32.29 15.71 14.38
CA PRO A 405 -33.16 14.66 13.86
C PRO A 405 -34.49 14.53 14.61
N LEU A 406 -34.59 15.01 15.86
CA LEU A 406 -35.81 14.96 16.67
C LEU A 406 -36.99 15.70 16.02
N ALA A 407 -36.73 16.62 15.08
CA ALA A 407 -37.79 17.29 14.30
C ALA A 407 -38.73 16.30 13.60
N SER A 408 -38.23 15.13 13.19
CA SER A 408 -39.05 14.09 12.56
C SER A 408 -40.07 13.48 13.53
N LEU A 409 -39.77 13.43 14.83
CA LEU A 409 -40.69 12.89 15.83
C LEU A 409 -41.95 13.76 15.98
N PHE A 410 -41.80 15.08 15.91
CA PHE A 410 -42.96 16.00 15.89
C PHE A 410 -43.79 15.83 14.60
N SER A 411 -43.14 15.54 13.48
CA SER A 411 -43.85 15.17 12.25
C SER A 411 -44.63 13.86 12.41
N ALA A 412 -44.05 12.85 13.07
CA ALA A 412 -44.73 11.59 13.35
C ALA A 412 -45.96 11.82 14.26
N ALA A 413 -45.84 12.64 15.29
CA ALA A 413 -46.96 13.02 16.15
C ALA A 413 -48.08 13.73 15.37
N LEU A 414 -47.72 14.63 14.45
CA LEU A 414 -48.68 15.29 13.57
C LEU A 414 -49.35 14.29 12.61
N LEU A 415 -48.62 13.32 12.06
CA LEU A 415 -49.20 12.27 11.21
C LEU A 415 -50.22 11.42 11.96
N VAL A 416 -49.94 11.06 13.22
CA VAL A 416 -50.91 10.36 14.09
C VAL A 416 -52.16 11.22 14.28
N LEU A 417 -52.01 12.50 14.64
CA LEU A 417 -53.14 13.42 14.80
C LEU A 417 -54.00 13.47 13.52
N VAL A 418 -53.36 13.60 12.36
CA VAL A 418 -54.00 13.67 11.05
C VAL A 418 -54.78 12.38 10.73
N LEU A 419 -54.19 11.21 11.00
CA LEU A 419 -54.78 9.90 10.75
C LEU A 419 -56.06 9.65 11.57
N TYR A 420 -56.15 10.24 12.77
CA TYR A 420 -57.35 10.12 13.61
C TYR A 420 -58.37 11.25 13.38
N ALA A 421 -57.92 12.48 13.10
CA ALA A 421 -58.79 13.66 13.09
C ALA A 421 -59.20 14.16 11.69
N LEU A 422 -58.36 13.98 10.64
CA LEU A 422 -58.54 14.65 9.34
C LEU A 422 -59.01 13.73 8.19
N THR A 423 -59.29 12.45 8.44
CA THR A 423 -59.67 11.50 7.37
C THR A 423 -60.98 11.87 6.65
N THR A 424 -61.90 12.57 7.32
CA THR A 424 -63.14 13.09 6.70
C THR A 424 -62.87 14.18 5.68
N VAL A 425 -61.84 15.00 5.93
CA VAL A 425 -61.41 16.04 4.99
C VAL A 425 -60.75 15.39 3.78
N PHE A 426 -60.02 14.29 4.00
CA PHE A 426 -59.32 13.58 2.92
C PHE A 426 -60.23 12.93 1.90
N TYR A 427 -61.47 12.63 2.26
CA TYR A 427 -62.48 12.10 1.34
C TYR A 427 -62.64 12.96 0.08
N TYR A 428 -62.65 14.29 0.26
CA TYR A 428 -62.92 15.26 -0.81
C TYR A 428 -61.67 15.62 -1.64
N ILE A 429 -60.53 14.99 -1.40
CA ILE A 429 -59.30 15.29 -2.13
C ILE A 429 -59.46 14.93 -3.61
N PRO A 430 -59.22 15.87 -4.55
CA PRO A 430 -59.17 15.55 -5.99
C PRO A 430 -57.89 14.79 -6.37
N ASN A 431 -58.03 13.69 -7.11
CA ASN A 431 -56.88 12.91 -7.61
C ASN A 431 -56.02 13.74 -8.60
N ALA A 432 -56.64 14.61 -9.39
CA ALA A 432 -55.93 15.50 -10.30
C ALA A 432 -55.02 16.52 -9.58
N ALA A 433 -55.42 16.99 -8.39
CA ALA A 433 -54.60 17.89 -7.58
C ALA A 433 -53.39 17.14 -6.98
N LEU A 434 -53.57 15.90 -6.52
CA LEU A 434 -52.47 15.03 -6.08
C LEU A 434 -51.44 14.80 -7.19
N ALA A 435 -51.90 14.47 -8.40
CA ALA A 435 -51.03 14.29 -9.56
C ALA A 435 -50.25 15.58 -9.91
N GLY A 436 -50.91 16.75 -9.84
CA GLY A 436 -50.27 18.05 -10.03
C GLY A 436 -49.19 18.37 -8.99
N ILE A 437 -49.41 17.99 -7.72
CA ILE A 437 -48.42 18.09 -6.65
C ILE A 437 -47.20 17.21 -6.96
N ILE A 438 -47.41 15.96 -7.42
CA ILE A 438 -46.31 15.06 -7.80
C ILE A 438 -45.50 15.65 -8.96
N ILE A 439 -46.17 16.11 -10.04
CA ILE A 439 -45.50 16.72 -11.20
C ILE A 439 -44.64 17.91 -10.76
N HIS A 440 -45.18 18.82 -9.95
CA HIS A 440 -44.43 19.97 -9.44
C HIS A 440 -43.23 19.58 -8.57
N ALA A 441 -43.39 18.56 -7.70
CA ALA A 441 -42.31 18.10 -6.84
C ALA A 441 -41.13 17.55 -7.68
N VAL A 442 -41.46 16.75 -8.68
CA VAL A 442 -40.50 16.00 -9.50
C VAL A 442 -39.84 16.85 -10.60
N CYS A 443 -40.55 17.83 -11.18
CA CYS A 443 -39.97 18.78 -12.15
C CYS A 443 -38.72 19.49 -11.61
N ASN A 444 -38.64 19.70 -10.29
CA ASN A 444 -37.51 20.38 -9.66
C ASN A 444 -36.27 19.48 -9.49
N LEU A 445 -36.39 18.17 -9.72
CA LEU A 445 -35.30 17.19 -9.64
C LEU A 445 -34.58 16.99 -10.98
N VAL A 446 -35.22 17.36 -12.10
CA VAL A 446 -34.64 17.26 -13.45
C VAL A 446 -33.37 18.11 -13.55
N MET A 447 -32.31 17.52 -14.10
CA MET A 447 -31.01 18.18 -14.24
C MET A 447 -31.09 19.39 -15.18
N SER A 448 -30.49 20.51 -14.77
CA SER A 448 -30.43 21.73 -15.59
C SER A 448 -29.35 21.63 -16.69
N PRO A 449 -29.59 22.15 -17.91
CA PRO A 449 -28.61 22.12 -19.00
C PRO A 449 -27.24 22.74 -18.64
N LYS A 450 -27.22 23.77 -17.79
CA LYS A 450 -25.98 24.41 -17.32
C LYS A 450 -25.07 23.45 -16.52
N LYS A 451 -25.66 22.50 -15.79
CA LYS A 451 -24.91 21.49 -15.03
C LYS A 451 -24.36 20.41 -15.98
N LEU A 452 -25.12 20.05 -17.02
CA LEU A 452 -24.68 19.13 -18.06
C LEU A 452 -23.45 19.63 -18.82
N TYR A 453 -23.42 20.92 -19.16
CA TYR A 453 -22.24 21.52 -19.79
C TYR A 453 -20.99 21.47 -18.88
N LYS A 454 -21.18 21.57 -17.55
CA LYS A 454 -20.06 21.36 -16.62
C LYS A 454 -19.56 19.92 -16.61
N TYR A 455 -20.43 18.92 -16.77
CA TYR A 455 -19.98 17.53 -16.91
C TYR A 455 -19.12 17.33 -18.16
N TRP A 456 -19.48 17.98 -19.27
CA TRP A 456 -18.64 17.99 -20.47
C TRP A 456 -17.24 18.57 -20.21
N GLN A 457 -17.16 19.69 -19.50
CA GLN A 457 -15.88 20.32 -19.15
C GLN A 457 -15.04 19.49 -18.17
N LEU A 458 -15.68 18.69 -17.32
CA LEU A 458 -15.00 17.84 -16.34
C LEU A 458 -14.51 16.51 -16.95
N SER A 459 -15.41 15.76 -17.59
CA SER A 459 -15.14 14.41 -18.10
C SER A 459 -16.16 14.07 -19.20
N PRO A 460 -15.80 14.24 -20.50
CA PRO A 460 -16.69 13.91 -21.62
C PRO A 460 -17.24 12.47 -21.59
N PRO A 461 -16.46 11.42 -21.24
CA PRO A 461 -16.98 10.05 -21.16
C PRO A 461 -18.11 9.90 -20.14
N GLU A 462 -18.04 10.60 -19.01
CA GLU A 462 -19.09 10.54 -17.98
C GLU A 462 -20.41 11.19 -18.45
N LEU A 463 -20.33 12.25 -19.26
CA LEU A 463 -21.54 12.81 -19.89
C LEU A 463 -22.21 11.78 -20.82
N ILE A 464 -21.42 11.02 -21.58
CA ILE A 464 -21.96 9.97 -22.47
C ILE A 464 -22.68 8.90 -21.64
N ILE A 465 -22.07 8.43 -20.55
CA ILE A 465 -22.69 7.47 -19.62
C ILE A 465 -24.02 8.03 -19.10
N TRP A 466 -24.04 9.31 -18.69
CA TRP A 466 -25.25 9.96 -18.23
C TRP A 466 -26.36 9.98 -19.29
N VAL A 467 -26.04 10.34 -20.54
CA VAL A 467 -27.00 10.39 -21.65
C VAL A 467 -27.53 9.00 -21.97
N VAL A 468 -26.64 8.00 -22.03
CA VAL A 468 -27.00 6.59 -22.29
C VAL A 468 -27.94 6.07 -21.20
N SER A 469 -27.65 6.32 -19.93
CA SER A 469 -28.53 5.93 -18.82
C SER A 469 -29.91 6.59 -18.94
N VAL A 470 -29.97 7.91 -19.19
CA VAL A 470 -31.27 8.60 -19.34
C VAL A 470 -32.07 8.08 -20.54
N ALA A 471 -31.41 7.85 -21.67
CA ALA A 471 -32.05 7.28 -22.85
C ALA A 471 -32.61 5.88 -22.56
N LEU A 472 -31.78 4.99 -21.99
CA LEU A 472 -32.23 3.63 -21.62
C LEU A 472 -33.43 3.67 -20.68
N ALA A 473 -33.41 4.49 -19.63
CA ALA A 473 -34.54 4.57 -18.72
C ALA A 473 -35.86 5.01 -19.38
N VAL A 474 -35.78 5.91 -20.36
CA VAL A 474 -36.95 6.41 -21.09
C VAL A 474 -37.48 5.36 -22.07
N PHE A 475 -36.61 4.56 -22.69
CA PHE A 475 -36.99 3.59 -23.73
C PHE A 475 -37.23 2.16 -23.22
N THR A 476 -36.57 1.74 -22.13
CA THR A 476 -36.65 0.38 -21.57
C THR A 476 -37.26 0.38 -20.17
N SER A 477 -36.44 0.55 -19.13
CA SER A 477 -36.85 0.54 -17.73
C SER A 477 -35.85 1.28 -16.84
N LEU A 478 -36.31 1.74 -15.68
CA LEU A 478 -35.46 2.45 -14.72
C LEU A 478 -34.33 1.57 -14.16
N GLU A 479 -34.62 0.29 -13.94
CA GLU A 479 -33.66 -0.69 -13.40
C GLU A 479 -32.51 -0.95 -14.39
N THR A 480 -32.84 -1.21 -15.65
CA THR A 480 -31.84 -1.46 -16.71
C THR A 480 -30.89 -0.28 -16.88
N SER A 481 -31.39 0.95 -16.79
CA SER A 481 -30.57 2.17 -16.82
C SER A 481 -29.53 2.22 -15.70
N ILE A 482 -29.90 1.83 -14.47
CA ILE A 482 -28.96 1.85 -13.34
C ILE A 482 -27.87 0.80 -13.54
N TYR A 483 -28.23 -0.43 -13.90
CA TYR A 483 -27.26 -1.51 -14.11
C TYR A 483 -26.27 -1.16 -15.22
N VAL A 484 -26.76 -0.65 -16.35
CA VAL A 484 -25.89 -0.23 -17.46
C VAL A 484 -25.05 0.99 -17.08
N GLY A 485 -25.63 1.98 -16.37
CA GLY A 485 -24.90 3.18 -15.94
C GLY A 485 -23.75 2.86 -14.99
N ILE A 486 -23.99 2.01 -13.99
CA ILE A 486 -22.95 1.53 -13.07
C ILE A 486 -21.93 0.68 -13.83
N GLY A 487 -22.38 -0.25 -14.68
CA GLY A 487 -21.52 -1.12 -15.48
C GLY A 487 -20.57 -0.34 -16.39
N LEU A 488 -21.06 0.67 -17.11
CA LEU A 488 -20.23 1.55 -17.95
C LEU A 488 -19.26 2.39 -17.12
N SER A 489 -19.68 2.87 -15.94
CA SER A 489 -18.80 3.63 -15.07
C SER A 489 -17.68 2.76 -14.48
N SER A 490 -18.00 1.53 -14.08
CA SER A 490 -17.03 0.54 -13.64
C SER A 490 -16.08 0.12 -14.76
N ALA A 491 -16.59 -0.06 -15.99
CA ALA A 491 -15.76 -0.35 -17.15
C ALA A 491 -14.79 0.82 -17.46
N LEU A 492 -15.25 2.07 -17.35
CA LEU A 492 -14.41 3.25 -17.51
C LEU A 492 -13.32 3.30 -16.43
N LEU A 493 -13.65 2.99 -15.17
CA LEU A 493 -12.67 2.88 -14.08
C LEU A 493 -11.62 1.81 -14.37
N LEU A 494 -12.04 0.61 -14.77
CA LEU A 494 -11.13 -0.50 -15.11
C LEU A 494 -10.22 -0.15 -16.29
N VAL A 495 -10.74 0.51 -17.33
CA VAL A 495 -9.92 0.96 -18.46
C VAL A 495 -8.91 2.01 -18.02
N ARG A 496 -9.28 2.95 -17.13
CA ARG A 496 -8.33 3.93 -16.57
C ARG A 496 -7.22 3.25 -15.77
N MET A 497 -7.56 2.28 -14.92
CA MET A 497 -6.59 1.50 -14.14
C MET A 497 -5.67 0.64 -15.02
N ALA A 498 -6.23 -0.07 -16.01
CA ALA A 498 -5.46 -0.95 -16.90
C ALA A 498 -4.56 -0.19 -17.89
N ARG A 499 -4.93 1.06 -18.25
CA ARG A 499 -4.16 1.95 -19.14
C ARG A 499 -3.44 3.07 -18.39
N SER A 500 -3.01 2.79 -17.15
CA SER A 500 -2.15 3.69 -16.40
C SER A 500 -0.85 3.94 -17.14
N LYS A 501 -0.39 5.19 -17.17
CA LYS A 501 0.84 5.58 -17.85
C LYS A 501 2.01 5.55 -16.87
N GLY A 502 3.11 4.93 -17.28
CA GLY A 502 4.39 5.03 -16.60
C GLY A 502 5.38 5.86 -17.43
N ASP A 503 6.19 6.64 -16.73
CA ASP A 503 7.08 7.61 -17.35
C ASP A 503 8.54 7.30 -17.09
N PHE A 504 9.34 7.37 -18.15
CA PHE A 504 10.79 7.44 -18.02
C PHE A 504 11.17 8.85 -17.60
N LEU A 505 12.06 8.96 -16.62
CA LEU A 505 12.47 10.23 -16.07
C LEU A 505 13.87 10.62 -16.54
N GLY A 506 14.01 11.88 -16.96
CA GLY A 506 15.28 12.53 -17.24
C GLY A 506 15.71 13.41 -16.07
N ARG A 507 17.02 13.65 -15.97
CA ARG A 507 17.60 14.49 -14.91
C ARG A 507 17.58 15.97 -15.30
N VAL A 508 17.19 16.82 -14.36
CA VAL A 508 17.20 18.29 -14.46
C VAL A 508 17.76 18.87 -13.18
N ARG A 509 18.69 19.82 -13.30
CA ARG A 509 19.21 20.57 -12.16
C ARG A 509 18.33 21.78 -11.90
N VAL A 510 17.78 21.86 -10.69
CA VAL A 510 16.95 22.97 -10.23
C VAL A 510 17.68 23.73 -9.14
N ARG A 511 17.64 25.06 -9.21
CA ARG A 511 18.13 25.96 -8.16
C ARG A 511 16.95 26.74 -7.61
N GLN A 512 16.86 26.86 -6.29
CA GLN A 512 15.87 27.72 -5.65
C GLN A 512 16.39 29.15 -5.69
N VAL A 513 15.61 30.06 -6.27
CA VAL A 513 15.94 31.50 -6.32
C VAL A 513 14.91 32.20 -5.45
N SER A 514 15.33 32.77 -4.31
CA SER A 514 14.47 33.63 -3.50
C SER A 514 14.40 35.02 -4.16
N ALA A 515 13.22 35.65 -4.15
CA ALA A 515 12.97 36.90 -4.86
C ALA A 515 13.48 38.17 -4.12
N SER A 516 14.08 38.01 -2.95
CA SER A 516 14.57 39.11 -2.11
C SER A 516 16.10 39.14 -2.11
N ASP A 517 16.62 40.23 -2.68
CA ASP A 517 17.99 40.74 -2.62
C ASP A 517 19.07 39.96 -3.37
N GLY A 518 19.84 40.73 -4.16
CA GLY A 518 20.97 40.27 -4.97
C GLY A 518 22.21 39.90 -4.15
N GLU A 519 22.02 39.26 -3.00
CA GLU A 519 23.09 38.64 -2.23
C GLU A 519 23.07 37.13 -2.47
N GLN A 520 24.25 36.59 -2.79
CA GLN A 520 24.48 35.18 -3.05
C GLN A 520 24.19 34.37 -1.77
N LEU A 521 22.98 33.83 -1.68
CA LEU A 521 22.61 32.79 -0.72
C LEU A 521 22.72 31.41 -1.38
N ASP A 522 23.11 30.44 -0.55
CA ASP A 522 23.62 29.09 -0.83
C ASP A 522 23.38 28.48 -2.22
N ASP A 523 24.46 27.93 -2.78
CA ASP A 523 24.53 27.25 -4.08
C ASP A 523 23.95 25.81 -4.03
N GLY A 524 22.79 25.65 -3.39
CA GLY A 524 22.09 24.37 -3.28
C GLY A 524 21.40 24.00 -4.60
N SER A 525 22.16 23.55 -5.60
CA SER A 525 21.58 22.95 -6.79
C SER A 525 21.09 21.52 -6.48
N ARG A 526 19.81 21.24 -6.73
CA ARG A 526 19.22 19.90 -6.51
C ARG A 526 18.87 19.23 -7.84
N ASP A 527 19.14 17.93 -7.92
CA ASP A 527 18.73 17.13 -9.07
C ASP A 527 17.26 16.72 -8.90
N VAL A 528 16.45 17.01 -9.93
CA VAL A 528 15.03 16.69 -10.03
C VAL A 528 14.80 15.83 -11.27
N PHE A 529 13.87 14.89 -11.17
CA PHE A 529 13.57 13.94 -12.24
C PHE A 529 12.22 14.28 -12.88
N LEU A 530 12.25 14.60 -14.19
CA LEU A 530 11.08 15.01 -14.97
C LEU A 530 10.78 14.00 -16.11
N PRO A 531 9.51 13.77 -16.47
CA PRO A 531 9.16 12.85 -17.55
C PRO A 531 9.72 13.24 -18.92
N LEU A 532 10.31 12.27 -19.61
CA LEU A 532 10.89 12.46 -20.95
C LEU A 532 9.84 12.78 -22.01
N ASP A 533 8.61 12.27 -21.87
CA ASP A 533 7.52 12.44 -22.83
C ASP A 533 6.91 13.86 -22.85
N ARG A 534 7.18 14.70 -21.84
CA ARG A 534 6.71 16.10 -21.71
C ARG A 534 5.18 16.30 -21.82
N LYS A 535 4.39 15.32 -21.41
CA LYS A 535 2.91 15.40 -21.47
C LYS A 535 2.28 16.07 -20.25
N ASP A 536 3.08 16.43 -19.25
CA ASP A 536 2.62 16.91 -17.94
C ASP A 536 2.54 18.44 -17.84
N GLY A 537 2.57 19.15 -18.97
CA GLY A 537 2.51 20.61 -19.02
C GLY A 537 3.78 21.33 -18.59
N THR A 538 4.92 20.61 -18.46
CA THR A 538 6.22 21.19 -18.14
C THR A 538 6.77 22.05 -19.28
N ASN A 539 7.61 23.05 -18.95
CA ASN A 539 8.14 24.00 -19.93
C ASN A 539 9.04 23.29 -20.97
N PRO A 540 8.70 23.35 -22.28
CA PRO A 540 9.48 22.67 -23.33
C PRO A 540 10.88 23.29 -23.55
N ALA A 541 11.16 24.49 -23.05
CA ALA A 541 12.48 25.10 -23.18
C ALA A 541 13.57 24.45 -22.31
N ILE A 542 13.19 23.69 -21.28
CA ILE A 542 14.14 23.07 -20.35
C ILE A 542 14.86 21.91 -21.05
N LYS A 543 16.19 21.93 -21.11
CA LYS A 543 17.00 20.82 -21.62
C LYS A 543 17.15 19.77 -20.51
N MET A 544 16.74 18.54 -20.81
CA MET A 544 16.78 17.42 -19.86
C MET A 544 17.85 16.43 -20.31
N GLU A 545 18.58 15.87 -19.36
CA GLU A 545 19.47 14.75 -19.64
C GLU A 545 18.61 13.47 -19.73
N SER A 546 18.61 12.83 -20.89
CA SER A 546 17.74 11.67 -21.18
C SER A 546 18.00 10.45 -20.29
N SER A 547 19.22 10.32 -19.76
CA SER A 547 19.59 9.32 -18.76
C SER A 547 20.52 9.97 -17.73
N PRO A 548 20.35 9.72 -16.42
CA PRO A 548 21.23 10.28 -15.39
C PRO A 548 22.68 9.80 -15.53
N TYR A 549 22.88 8.58 -16.05
CA TYR A 549 24.19 8.01 -16.39
C TYR A 549 24.03 7.02 -17.55
N PRO A 550 25.03 6.84 -18.44
CA PRO A 550 24.93 5.90 -19.55
C PRO A 550 24.63 4.47 -19.08
N GLY A 551 23.48 3.93 -19.50
CA GLY A 551 23.02 2.58 -19.11
C GLY A 551 22.20 2.52 -17.81
N VAL A 552 21.87 3.68 -17.21
CA VAL A 552 20.99 3.78 -16.03
C VAL A 552 19.65 4.39 -16.45
N PHE A 553 18.56 3.67 -16.21
CA PHE A 553 17.20 4.13 -16.52
C PHE A 553 16.39 4.33 -15.26
N VAL A 554 15.62 5.42 -15.22
CA VAL A 554 14.71 5.73 -14.13
C VAL A 554 13.28 5.67 -14.66
N TYR A 555 12.44 4.86 -14.01
CA TYR A 555 11.06 4.68 -14.40
C TYR A 555 10.12 4.89 -13.21
N ARG A 556 9.11 5.75 -13.39
CA ARG A 556 8.09 6.04 -12.38
C ARG A 556 6.77 5.38 -12.73
N LEU A 557 6.24 4.67 -11.74
CA LEU A 557 4.87 4.18 -11.73
C LEU A 557 3.99 5.27 -11.12
N ASN A 558 3.17 5.92 -11.94
CA ASN A 558 2.33 7.04 -11.51
C ASN A 558 1.04 6.59 -10.79
N GLU A 559 0.68 5.31 -10.91
CA GLU A 559 -0.48 4.69 -10.28
C GLU A 559 -0.07 3.33 -9.70
N GLY A 560 -0.98 2.67 -8.98
CA GLY A 560 -0.72 1.36 -8.38
C GLY A 560 -0.33 0.31 -9.43
N PHE A 561 0.67 -0.51 -9.13
CA PHE A 561 1.19 -1.55 -10.03
C PHE A 561 0.57 -2.90 -9.66
N ASN A 562 -0.32 -3.42 -10.50
CA ASN A 562 -1.09 -4.63 -10.23
C ASN A 562 -1.30 -5.48 -11.50
N TYR A 563 -1.96 -6.63 -11.39
CA TYR A 563 -2.25 -7.52 -12.52
C TYR A 563 -2.98 -6.85 -13.70
N THR A 564 -3.73 -5.75 -13.48
CA THR A 564 -4.49 -5.09 -14.56
C THR A 564 -3.60 -4.28 -15.50
N ASN A 565 -2.48 -3.75 -15.01
CA ASN A 565 -1.59 -2.88 -15.76
C ASN A 565 -0.14 -3.38 -15.86
N GLN A 566 0.23 -4.45 -15.15
CA GLN A 566 1.60 -4.98 -15.15
C GLN A 566 2.11 -5.22 -16.57
N ALA A 567 1.37 -5.94 -17.41
CA ALA A 567 1.82 -6.29 -18.75
C ALA A 567 2.16 -5.03 -19.58
N HIS A 568 1.34 -3.98 -19.45
CA HIS A 568 1.57 -2.71 -20.15
C HIS A 568 2.87 -2.03 -19.71
N HIS A 569 3.13 -1.98 -18.40
CA HIS A 569 4.34 -1.38 -17.86
C HIS A 569 5.59 -2.19 -18.18
N ILE A 570 5.54 -3.53 -18.09
CA ILE A 570 6.67 -4.40 -18.42
C ILE A 570 7.02 -4.31 -19.90
N GLU A 571 6.03 -4.37 -20.80
CA GLU A 571 6.26 -4.25 -22.24
C GLU A 571 6.87 -2.89 -22.61
N ARG A 572 6.42 -1.81 -21.97
CA ARG A 572 6.98 -0.46 -22.15
C ARG A 572 8.42 -0.37 -21.64
N LEU A 573 8.69 -0.94 -20.46
CA LEU A 573 10.03 -1.02 -19.87
C LEU A 573 10.99 -1.79 -20.78
N THR A 574 10.66 -3.03 -21.14
CA THR A 574 11.49 -3.87 -22.01
C THR A 574 11.75 -3.19 -23.35
N ARG A 575 10.69 -2.73 -24.03
CA ARG A 575 10.82 -2.09 -25.36
C ARG A 575 11.73 -0.87 -25.29
N HIS A 576 11.51 0.03 -24.33
CA HIS A 576 12.31 1.25 -24.26
C HIS A 576 13.77 0.97 -23.91
N ILE A 577 14.02 0.14 -22.90
CA ILE A 577 15.38 -0.18 -22.45
C ILE A 577 16.16 -0.87 -23.59
N VAL A 578 15.62 -1.96 -24.16
CA VAL A 578 16.30 -2.72 -25.23
C VAL A 578 16.53 -1.87 -26.49
N THR A 579 15.65 -0.91 -26.81
CA THR A 579 15.88 0.00 -27.95
C THR A 579 16.96 1.06 -27.70
N MET A 580 17.20 1.41 -26.44
CA MET A 580 18.16 2.43 -26.01
C MET A 580 19.50 1.86 -25.56
N THR A 581 19.61 0.53 -25.42
CA THR A 581 20.84 -0.16 -25.04
C THR A 581 21.34 -1.09 -26.14
N ARG A 582 22.64 -1.40 -26.10
CA ARG A 582 23.19 -2.48 -26.92
C ARG A 582 23.16 -3.81 -26.14
N PRO A 583 22.97 -4.94 -26.84
CA PRO A 583 23.08 -6.27 -26.24
C PRO A 583 24.48 -6.53 -25.67
N GLY A 584 24.54 -7.46 -24.73
CA GLY A 584 25.75 -7.92 -24.08
C GLY A 584 26.64 -8.77 -25.01
N ALA A 585 27.87 -9.05 -24.56
CA ALA A 585 28.85 -9.76 -25.39
C ALA A 585 28.45 -11.21 -25.68
N GLU A 586 27.80 -11.88 -24.73
CA GLU A 586 27.33 -13.26 -24.88
C GLU A 586 26.15 -13.34 -25.85
N GLU A 587 25.18 -12.42 -25.71
CA GLU A 587 24.02 -12.35 -26.61
C GLU A 587 24.44 -11.97 -28.05
N GLU A 588 25.42 -11.06 -28.22
CA GLU A 588 26.02 -10.77 -29.54
C GLU A 588 26.70 -12.01 -30.13
N GLN A 589 27.42 -12.79 -29.33
CA GLN A 589 28.07 -14.03 -29.78
C GLN A 589 27.04 -15.09 -30.19
N GLN A 590 25.98 -15.23 -29.40
CA GLN A 590 24.90 -16.20 -29.61
C GLN A 590 24.10 -15.86 -30.88
N GLN A 591 23.75 -14.59 -31.10
CA GLN A 591 23.11 -14.12 -32.33
C GLN A 591 23.97 -14.32 -33.59
N HIS A 592 25.30 -14.29 -33.45
CA HIS A 592 26.23 -14.58 -34.54
C HIS A 592 26.40 -16.09 -34.82
N LEU A 593 26.06 -16.96 -33.87
CA LEU A 593 26.17 -18.42 -33.94
C LEU A 593 24.84 -19.12 -34.27
N GLU A 594 23.69 -18.47 -34.03
CA GLU A 594 22.36 -19.01 -34.27
C GLU A 594 22.06 -19.18 -35.77
N ARG A 595 21.65 -20.39 -36.16
CA ARG A 595 21.12 -20.64 -37.51
C ARG A 595 19.76 -19.97 -37.66
N ASP A 596 19.39 -19.55 -38.87
CA ASP A 596 18.06 -18.99 -39.14
C ASP A 596 16.91 -19.93 -38.72
N SER A 597 17.17 -21.25 -38.63
CA SER A 597 16.23 -22.26 -38.12
C SER A 597 15.98 -22.21 -36.61
N ASP A 598 16.92 -21.67 -35.85
CA ASP A 598 16.92 -21.72 -34.38
C ASP A 598 16.31 -20.44 -33.79
N ARG A 599 16.01 -19.44 -34.64
CA ARG A 599 15.28 -18.24 -34.26
C ARG A 599 13.84 -18.57 -33.92
N LEU A 600 13.29 -17.84 -32.95
CA LEU A 600 11.87 -17.95 -32.63
C LEU A 600 11.03 -17.48 -33.83
N TRP A 601 9.88 -18.14 -34.06
CA TRP A 601 8.94 -17.84 -35.14
C TRP A 601 8.39 -16.40 -35.14
N ASN A 602 8.51 -15.68 -34.02
CA ASN A 602 8.08 -14.29 -33.84
C ASN A 602 9.24 -13.29 -33.86
N ASP A 603 10.49 -13.74 -34.04
CA ASP A 603 11.63 -12.87 -34.30
C ASP A 603 11.68 -12.56 -35.80
N PRO A 604 11.37 -11.32 -36.23
CA PRO A 604 11.34 -10.96 -37.65
C PRO A 604 12.71 -11.02 -38.33
N GLY A 605 13.79 -11.26 -37.58
CA GLY A 605 15.16 -11.32 -38.10
C GLY A 605 15.66 -9.97 -38.63
N PRO A 606 16.94 -9.88 -39.00
CA PRO A 606 17.49 -8.67 -39.61
C PRO A 606 16.91 -8.45 -41.01
N SER A 607 16.20 -7.34 -41.20
CA SER A 607 15.72 -6.89 -42.50
C SER A 607 16.89 -6.56 -43.45
N SER A 608 16.90 -7.17 -44.64
CA SER A 608 17.62 -6.84 -45.88
C SER A 608 18.91 -5.99 -45.79
N SER A 609 19.98 -6.51 -46.41
CA SER A 609 21.42 -6.17 -46.31
C SER A 609 21.87 -4.70 -46.30
N SER A 610 21.06 -3.73 -46.74
CA SER A 610 21.41 -2.31 -46.66
C SER A 610 21.01 -1.63 -45.34
N SER A 611 19.95 -2.12 -44.67
CA SER A 611 19.50 -1.58 -43.38
C SER A 611 20.35 -2.07 -42.21
N THR A 612 20.96 -3.26 -42.36
CA THR A 612 21.74 -3.97 -41.36
C THR A 612 23.03 -3.24 -41.00
N THR A 613 23.72 -2.60 -41.95
CA THR A 613 24.99 -1.90 -41.71
C THR A 613 24.79 -0.58 -40.93
N MET A 614 23.72 0.16 -41.21
CA MET A 614 23.41 1.40 -40.48
C MET A 614 22.82 1.13 -39.08
N THR A 615 21.97 0.10 -38.93
CA THR A 615 21.42 -0.28 -37.62
C THR A 615 22.47 -0.90 -36.70
N SER A 616 23.39 -1.71 -37.22
CA SER A 616 24.52 -2.25 -36.43
C SER A 616 25.52 -1.17 -36.02
N ALA A 617 25.83 -0.22 -36.89
CA ALA A 617 26.66 0.94 -36.53
C ALA A 617 26.01 1.79 -35.43
N ARG A 618 24.69 2.05 -35.52
CA ARG A 618 23.94 2.76 -34.47
C ARG A 618 23.87 1.97 -33.17
N ARG A 619 23.66 0.64 -33.21
CA ARG A 619 23.67 -0.21 -32.01
C ARG A 619 25.01 -0.18 -31.29
N ARG A 620 26.13 -0.15 -32.02
CA ARG A 620 27.48 -0.04 -31.41
C ARG A 620 27.69 1.25 -30.62
N THR A 621 26.97 2.33 -30.97
CA THR A 621 27.04 3.63 -30.26
C THR A 621 26.17 3.69 -29.00
N LEU A 622 25.25 2.75 -28.80
CA LEU A 622 24.38 2.72 -27.62
C LEU A 622 25.15 2.22 -26.38
N PRO A 623 24.83 2.73 -25.17
CA PRO A 623 25.42 2.24 -23.93
C PRO A 623 24.96 0.80 -23.63
N ARG A 624 25.73 0.08 -22.81
CA ARG A 624 25.28 -1.19 -22.22
C ARG A 624 24.29 -0.91 -21.09
N LEU A 625 23.33 -1.79 -20.90
CA LEU A 625 22.43 -1.76 -19.75
C LEU A 625 23.23 -2.06 -18.47
N ARG A 626 23.05 -1.24 -17.43
CA ARG A 626 23.77 -1.37 -16.16
C ARG A 626 22.84 -1.41 -14.95
N ALA A 627 21.90 -0.46 -14.86
CA ALA A 627 20.98 -0.36 -13.72
C ALA A 627 19.58 0.11 -14.13
N VAL A 628 18.58 -0.36 -13.40
CA VAL A 628 17.19 0.10 -13.49
C VAL A 628 16.74 0.58 -12.13
N VAL A 629 16.28 1.83 -12.06
CA VAL A 629 15.73 2.46 -10.86
C VAL A 629 14.22 2.59 -11.03
N LEU A 630 13.46 1.96 -10.15
CA LEU A 630 11.99 2.06 -10.13
C LEU A 630 11.54 2.99 -9.00
N ASP A 631 10.78 4.02 -9.36
CA ASP A 631 10.08 4.88 -8.41
C ASP A 631 8.68 4.32 -8.14
N LEU A 632 8.48 3.80 -6.93
CA LEU A 632 7.27 3.13 -6.47
C LEU A 632 6.40 4.02 -5.56
N ALA A 633 6.60 5.35 -5.58
CA ALA A 633 5.88 6.29 -4.72
C ALA A 633 4.34 6.15 -4.78
N ALA A 634 3.77 5.83 -5.94
CA ALA A 634 2.33 5.64 -6.10
C ALA A 634 1.86 4.19 -5.82
N VAL A 635 2.79 3.26 -5.59
CA VAL A 635 2.50 1.82 -5.44
C VAL A 635 2.33 1.45 -3.98
N ASN A 636 1.07 1.37 -3.56
CA ASN A 636 0.74 0.96 -2.19
C ASN A 636 0.78 -0.56 -2.01
N HIS A 637 0.27 -1.32 -2.98
CA HIS A 637 0.15 -2.77 -2.91
C HIS A 637 0.59 -3.39 -4.24
N VAL A 638 1.21 -4.57 -4.16
CA VAL A 638 1.58 -5.41 -5.30
C VAL A 638 0.94 -6.78 -5.15
N ASP A 639 0.58 -7.40 -6.27
CA ASP A 639 0.06 -8.77 -6.32
C ASP A 639 1.07 -9.72 -6.96
N VAL A 640 0.80 -11.02 -6.88
CA VAL A 640 1.70 -12.08 -7.39
C VAL A 640 2.01 -11.90 -8.88
N THR A 641 1.02 -11.54 -9.69
CA THR A 641 1.21 -11.33 -11.15
C THR A 641 2.13 -10.15 -11.40
N SER A 642 1.95 -9.06 -10.65
CA SER A 642 2.80 -7.88 -10.75
C SER A 642 4.27 -8.18 -10.44
N VAL A 643 4.52 -8.94 -9.37
CA VAL A 643 5.86 -9.33 -8.92
C VAL A 643 6.50 -10.34 -9.87
N GLN A 644 5.77 -11.35 -10.32
CA GLN A 644 6.24 -12.31 -11.33
C GLN A 644 6.64 -11.58 -12.61
N GLY A 645 5.84 -10.61 -13.05
CA GLY A 645 6.15 -9.75 -14.18
C GLY A 645 7.49 -9.01 -14.07
N LEU A 646 7.84 -8.55 -12.86
CA LEU A 646 9.15 -7.95 -12.61
C LEU A 646 10.28 -8.98 -12.61
N MET A 647 10.05 -10.19 -12.10
CA MET A 647 11.03 -11.29 -12.16
C MET A 647 11.33 -11.71 -13.60
N ASP A 648 10.31 -11.78 -14.44
CA ASP A 648 10.45 -12.08 -15.87
C ASP A 648 11.19 -10.95 -16.60
N LEU A 649 10.86 -9.70 -16.27
CA LEU A 649 11.58 -8.53 -16.78
C LEU A 649 13.05 -8.54 -16.38
N ARG A 650 13.37 -8.82 -15.11
CA ARG A 650 14.75 -8.99 -14.64
C ARG A 650 15.47 -10.06 -15.44
N SER A 651 14.88 -11.24 -15.57
CA SER A 651 15.48 -12.35 -16.31
C SER A 651 15.66 -12.06 -17.81
N CYS A 652 14.78 -11.25 -18.40
CA CYS A 652 14.91 -10.78 -19.77
C CYS A 652 16.05 -9.76 -19.93
N LEU A 653 16.11 -8.77 -19.04
CA LEU A 653 17.13 -7.72 -19.08
C LEU A 653 18.53 -8.22 -18.68
N ASP A 654 18.62 -9.18 -17.76
CA ASP A 654 19.88 -9.83 -17.39
C ASP A 654 20.45 -10.63 -18.56
N ARG A 655 19.61 -11.36 -19.31
CA ARG A 655 20.04 -12.00 -20.57
C ARG A 655 20.53 -10.98 -21.58
N HIS A 656 19.84 -9.84 -21.69
CA HIS A 656 20.24 -8.77 -22.60
C HIS A 656 21.57 -8.09 -22.21
N ALA A 657 21.91 -8.06 -20.92
CA ALA A 657 23.12 -7.41 -20.40
C ALA A 657 24.34 -8.36 -20.30
N ALA A 658 24.15 -9.67 -20.49
CA ALA A 658 25.15 -10.71 -20.22
C ALA A 658 26.52 -10.48 -20.93
N PRO A 659 27.67 -10.64 -20.26
CA PRO A 659 27.90 -11.32 -18.97
C PRO A 659 27.65 -10.46 -17.73
N ASP A 660 27.38 -9.16 -17.89
CA ASP A 660 27.05 -8.28 -16.79
C ASP A 660 25.57 -8.46 -16.40
N ARG A 661 25.26 -8.28 -15.11
CA ARG A 661 23.87 -8.35 -14.61
C ARG A 661 23.36 -6.97 -14.27
N VAL A 662 22.05 -6.76 -14.41
CA VAL A 662 21.42 -5.47 -14.20
C VAL A 662 21.17 -5.25 -12.70
N SER A 663 21.63 -4.12 -12.16
CA SER A 663 21.29 -3.76 -10.77
C SER A 663 19.90 -3.12 -10.68
N TRP A 664 19.11 -3.54 -9.70
CA TRP A 664 17.74 -3.06 -9.49
C TRP A 664 17.66 -2.25 -8.20
N HIS A 665 17.29 -0.97 -8.32
CA HIS A 665 17.11 -0.06 -7.18
C HIS A 665 15.64 0.34 -7.09
N LEU A 666 15.07 0.26 -5.89
CA LEU A 666 13.66 0.54 -5.63
C LEU A 666 13.56 1.75 -4.70
N ALA A 667 12.88 2.82 -5.12
CA ALA A 667 12.68 4.03 -4.33
C ALA A 667 11.22 4.15 -3.86
N ASN A 668 11.00 4.83 -2.73
CA ASN A 668 9.67 5.18 -2.20
C ASN A 668 8.75 3.97 -1.91
N VAL A 669 9.30 2.84 -1.42
CA VAL A 669 8.48 1.67 -1.04
C VAL A 669 8.00 1.79 0.41
N HIS A 670 6.81 2.35 0.59
CA HIS A 670 6.26 2.63 1.92
C HIS A 670 5.61 1.43 2.63
N ASN A 671 4.98 0.49 1.88
CA ASN A 671 4.27 -0.64 2.49
C ASN A 671 5.20 -1.82 2.80
N ARG A 672 5.23 -2.26 4.07
CA ARG A 672 6.00 -3.43 4.55
C ARG A 672 5.66 -4.72 3.80
N TRP A 673 4.39 -4.95 3.47
CA TRP A 673 3.97 -6.15 2.72
C TRP A 673 4.48 -6.13 1.27
N THR A 674 4.44 -4.97 0.62
CA THR A 674 5.00 -4.78 -0.72
C THR A 674 6.52 -4.98 -0.71
N ARG A 675 7.20 -4.43 0.29
CA ARG A 675 8.64 -4.60 0.46
C ARG A 675 9.02 -6.07 0.69
N ARG A 676 8.27 -6.79 1.53
CA ARG A 676 8.41 -8.24 1.73
C ARG A 676 8.22 -9.02 0.43
N ALA A 677 7.17 -8.73 -0.34
CA ALA A 677 6.88 -9.41 -1.60
C ALA A 677 8.01 -9.22 -2.63
N LEU A 678 8.52 -8.00 -2.76
CA LEU A 678 9.65 -7.69 -3.64
C LEU A 678 10.97 -8.34 -3.14
N ALA A 679 11.20 -8.34 -1.83
CA ALA A 679 12.35 -9.01 -1.22
C ALA A 679 12.32 -10.53 -1.47
N ALA A 680 11.17 -11.17 -1.30
CA ALA A 680 10.98 -12.60 -1.56
C ALA A 680 11.21 -12.94 -3.05
N ALA A 681 10.92 -12.03 -3.97
CA ALA A 681 11.23 -12.16 -5.39
C ALA A 681 12.72 -11.91 -5.75
N GLY A 682 13.55 -11.63 -4.75
CA GLY A 682 14.99 -11.37 -4.91
C GLY A 682 15.30 -9.94 -5.35
N PHE A 683 14.41 -8.97 -5.14
CA PHE A 683 14.74 -7.55 -5.22
C PHE A 683 15.21 -7.05 -3.85
N GLY A 684 15.87 -5.89 -3.77
CA GLY A 684 16.32 -5.34 -2.49
C GLY A 684 17.64 -5.90 -1.96
N ARG A 685 18.10 -7.04 -2.48
CA ARG A 685 19.35 -7.73 -2.08
C ARG A 685 20.25 -7.98 -3.31
N PRO A 686 21.59 -8.09 -3.13
CA PRO A 686 22.46 -8.62 -4.17
C PRO A 686 22.07 -10.05 -4.53
N HIS A 687 22.38 -10.43 -5.76
CA HIS A 687 21.95 -11.71 -6.31
C HIS A 687 22.82 -12.87 -5.82
N GLY A 688 22.21 -13.90 -5.24
CA GLY A 688 22.87 -15.18 -4.93
C GLY A 688 23.40 -15.37 -3.50
N GLU A 689 23.16 -14.45 -2.56
CA GLU A 689 23.62 -14.61 -1.18
C GLU A 689 22.56 -15.26 -0.26
N PRO A 690 22.92 -16.29 0.53
CA PRO A 690 22.11 -16.75 1.65
C PRO A 690 22.07 -15.68 2.76
N VAL A 691 21.06 -15.78 3.62
CA VAL A 691 20.78 -14.86 4.75
C VAL A 691 21.91 -14.93 5.80
N GLY A 692 23.03 -14.26 5.53
CA GLY A 692 24.12 -14.04 6.49
C GLY A 692 24.18 -12.57 6.85
N THR A 693 23.80 -12.23 8.07
CA THR A 693 23.46 -10.87 8.54
C THR A 693 24.64 -9.91 8.75
N SER A 694 25.89 -10.29 8.43
CA SER A 694 27.07 -9.63 9.00
C SER A 694 27.76 -8.58 8.11
N TYR A 695 27.51 -8.52 6.79
CA TYR A 695 28.39 -7.76 5.87
C TYR A 695 27.84 -6.44 5.33
N TYR A 696 26.64 -6.05 5.76
CA TYR A 696 26.00 -4.83 5.30
C TYR A 696 26.07 -3.81 6.42
N GLU A 697 27.02 -2.88 6.38
CA GLU A 697 26.98 -1.70 7.24
C GLU A 697 27.08 -0.48 6.32
N ALA A 698 25.92 0.07 5.94
CA ALA A 698 25.67 1.50 5.74
C ALA A 698 24.27 1.69 5.16
N ALA A 699 23.33 2.16 5.97
CA ALA A 699 22.20 2.90 5.43
C ALA A 699 22.64 4.37 5.27
N GLU A 700 22.35 4.97 4.13
CA GLU A 700 22.77 6.34 3.77
C GLU A 700 21.95 7.41 4.49
N THR A 701 20.74 7.07 4.93
CA THR A 701 19.78 8.02 5.52
C THR A 701 19.70 7.81 7.02
N GLN A 702 20.06 8.84 7.78
CA GLN A 702 20.03 8.85 9.24
C GLN A 702 18.97 9.84 9.73
N ALA A 703 18.30 9.50 10.81
CA ALA A 703 17.39 10.39 11.51
C ALA A 703 17.77 10.43 12.99
N TYR A 704 17.49 11.57 13.63
CA TYR A 704 17.58 11.68 15.09
C TYR A 704 16.51 10.80 15.72
N SER A 705 16.93 9.87 16.58
CA SER A 705 16.03 9.10 17.43
C SER A 705 15.97 9.75 18.81
N ASP A 706 14.77 10.17 19.21
CA ASP A 706 14.51 10.57 20.60
C ASP A 706 14.33 9.30 21.45
N GLU A 707 14.97 9.23 22.62
CA GLU A 707 14.61 8.28 23.67
C GLU A 707 13.26 8.68 24.27
N THR A 708 12.16 8.49 23.54
CA THR A 708 10.86 8.39 24.21
C THR A 708 10.78 6.99 24.83
N PRO A 709 10.69 6.85 26.16
CA PRO A 709 10.36 5.54 26.75
C PRO A 709 9.07 5.03 26.11
N PRO A 710 8.88 3.70 25.99
CA PRO A 710 7.64 3.15 25.46
C PRO A 710 6.47 3.83 26.17
N PRO A 711 5.41 4.21 25.45
CA PRO A 711 4.32 4.97 26.05
C PRO A 711 3.86 4.21 27.29
N PRO A 712 3.74 4.87 28.47
CA PRO A 712 3.21 4.19 29.64
C PRO A 712 1.86 3.58 29.26
N PRO A 713 1.50 2.41 29.81
CA PRO A 713 0.17 1.86 29.59
C PRO A 713 -0.84 2.97 29.84
N LEU A 714 -1.71 3.22 28.85
CA LEU A 714 -2.70 4.30 28.86
C LEU A 714 -3.27 4.45 30.27
N PRO A 715 -3.15 5.62 30.93
CA PRO A 715 -3.77 5.80 32.23
C PRO A 715 -5.27 5.50 32.08
N PRO A 716 -5.92 4.89 33.09
CA PRO A 716 -7.36 4.72 33.07
C PRO A 716 -7.98 6.09 32.78
N SER A 717 -8.84 6.14 31.76
CA SER A 717 -9.50 7.34 31.28
C SER A 717 -9.95 8.21 32.47
N PRO A 718 -9.63 9.51 32.50
CA PRO A 718 -10.12 10.37 33.58
C PRO A 718 -11.65 10.33 33.61
N PRO A 719 -12.28 10.41 34.79
CA PRO A 719 -13.73 10.46 34.89
C PRO A 719 -14.26 11.64 34.06
N PRO A 720 -15.46 11.51 33.47
CA PRO A 720 -15.97 12.48 32.52
C PRO A 720 -16.12 13.85 33.21
N VAL A 721 -15.30 14.82 32.79
CA VAL A 721 -15.49 16.22 33.15
C VAL A 721 -16.75 16.71 32.45
N SER A 722 -17.73 17.11 33.25
CA SER A 722 -18.99 17.73 32.83
C SER A 722 -18.72 19.01 32.01
N PRO A 723 -19.36 19.21 30.84
CA PRO A 723 -19.26 20.49 30.14
C PRO A 723 -20.26 21.48 30.75
N LEU A 724 -19.74 22.49 31.46
CA LEU A 724 -20.45 23.72 31.77
C LEU A 724 -20.52 24.64 30.53
N SER A 725 -21.60 25.42 30.50
CA SER A 725 -22.21 26.26 29.46
C SER A 725 -21.33 27.33 28.77
N PRO A 726 -21.80 27.92 27.65
CA PRO A 726 -21.02 28.83 26.80
C PRO A 726 -21.11 30.29 27.26
N SER A 727 -20.00 31.04 27.15
CA SER A 727 -19.94 32.50 27.30
C SER A 727 -19.34 33.15 26.03
N PRO A 728 -19.64 34.45 25.76
CA PRO A 728 -19.53 35.10 24.45
C PRO A 728 -18.09 35.60 24.15
N PRO A 729 -17.78 36.12 22.94
CA PRO A 729 -16.39 36.24 22.48
C PRO A 729 -15.68 37.41 23.20
N PRO A 730 -14.41 37.28 23.61
CA PRO A 730 -13.70 38.43 24.11
C PRO A 730 -13.09 39.23 22.96
N PHE A 731 -13.36 40.53 23.03
CA PHE A 731 -12.60 41.62 22.44
C PHE A 731 -11.09 41.51 22.76
N LEU A 732 -10.26 42.05 21.88
CA LEU A 732 -8.84 42.33 22.13
C LEU A 732 -8.64 43.07 23.48
N PRO A 733 -7.75 42.60 24.37
CA PRO A 733 -7.30 43.40 25.50
C PRO A 733 -6.18 44.38 25.09
N PRO A 734 -6.01 45.51 25.82
CA PRO A 734 -5.09 46.59 25.46
C PRO A 734 -3.64 46.27 25.82
N LEU A 735 -2.70 46.88 25.10
CA LEU A 735 -1.25 46.85 25.37
C LEU A 735 -0.92 47.30 26.81
N PRO A 736 -0.03 46.61 27.55
CA PRO A 736 0.48 47.10 28.82
C PRO A 736 1.47 48.28 28.61
N PRO A 737 1.65 49.16 29.62
CA PRO A 737 2.45 50.37 29.50
C PRO A 737 3.97 50.07 29.57
N PRO A 738 4.84 51.01 29.12
CA PRO A 738 6.28 50.80 29.13
C PRO A 738 6.85 51.13 30.52
N HIS A 739 7.40 50.13 31.18
CA HIS A 739 8.34 50.29 32.30
C HIS A 739 9.59 49.46 31.95
N LYS A 740 10.62 50.10 31.39
CA LYS A 740 11.80 50.70 32.07
C LYS A 740 12.73 49.65 32.66
N ASP A 741 13.75 49.35 31.85
CA ASP A 741 15.16 49.14 32.20
C ASP A 741 15.46 48.44 33.53
N GLU A 742 15.61 47.11 33.48
CA GLU A 742 16.58 46.39 34.33
C GLU A 742 17.32 45.36 33.48
N GLU A 743 18.64 45.56 33.40
CA GLU A 743 19.63 44.68 32.79
C GLU A 743 19.54 43.27 33.39
N THR A 744 19.24 42.25 32.58
CA THR A 744 19.67 40.87 32.85
C THR A 744 19.89 40.13 31.53
N GLY A 745 21.00 39.40 31.47
CA GLY A 745 21.56 38.80 30.27
C GLY A 745 20.62 37.83 29.56
N TRP A 746 20.77 37.80 28.23
CA TRP A 746 20.22 36.75 27.40
C TRP A 746 20.95 35.44 27.71
N ASP A 747 20.39 34.63 28.61
CA ASP A 747 20.75 33.22 28.71
C ASP A 747 20.01 32.45 27.62
N SER A 748 20.67 32.34 26.46
CA SER A 748 20.36 31.39 25.40
C SER A 748 20.71 29.97 25.86
N ARG A 749 19.83 29.35 26.67
CA ARG A 749 19.86 27.91 26.95
C ARG A 749 18.44 27.34 27.03
N THR A 750 17.90 26.95 25.89
CA THR A 750 16.97 25.81 25.85
C THR A 750 17.72 24.58 26.35
N PRO A 751 17.15 23.71 27.20
CA PRO A 751 17.78 22.44 27.50
C PRO A 751 17.72 21.58 26.23
N VAL A 752 18.84 21.54 25.51
CA VAL A 752 19.11 20.50 24.51
C VAL A 752 19.07 19.19 25.28
N CYS A 753 18.22 18.26 24.84
CA CYS A 753 18.26 16.89 25.31
C CYS A 753 19.62 16.31 24.88
N GLU A 754 20.59 16.34 25.79
CA GLU A 754 21.87 15.64 25.63
C GLU A 754 21.56 14.15 25.47
N GLN A 755 21.98 13.56 24.35
CA GLN A 755 21.81 12.16 23.90
C GLN A 755 20.69 11.88 22.88
N SER A 756 20.52 12.70 21.84
CA SER A 756 19.87 12.21 20.61
C SER A 756 20.84 11.30 19.83
N ARG A 757 20.51 10.01 19.70
CA ARG A 757 21.29 9.06 18.88
C ARG A 757 20.88 9.18 17.41
N LEU A 758 21.83 8.97 16.50
CA LEU A 758 21.54 8.86 15.06
C LEU A 758 21.14 7.43 14.74
N ALA A 759 19.97 7.21 14.17
CA ALA A 759 19.49 5.90 13.76
C ALA A 759 19.33 5.81 12.24
N THR A 760 19.55 4.62 11.70
CA THR A 760 19.35 4.35 10.27
C THR A 760 17.86 4.27 9.91
N VAL A 761 17.43 4.99 8.85
CA VAL A 761 16.01 5.04 8.42
C VAL A 761 15.62 3.83 7.59
N CYS A 762 16.54 3.36 6.74
CA CYS A 762 16.33 2.19 5.89
C CYS A 762 17.00 0.96 6.49
N ALA A 763 16.35 -0.18 6.32
CA ALA A 763 16.82 -1.44 6.87
C ALA A 763 18.10 -1.90 6.18
N VAL A 764 19.05 -2.33 6.99
CA VAL A 764 20.41 -2.68 6.56
C VAL A 764 20.45 -4.01 5.78
N ASP A 765 19.51 -4.91 6.04
CA ASP A 765 19.37 -6.22 5.35
C ASP A 765 18.87 -6.12 3.89
N ARG A 766 18.54 -4.90 3.44
CA ARG A 766 17.81 -4.59 2.20
C ARG A 766 18.39 -3.36 1.49
N PRO A 767 19.69 -3.36 1.11
CA PRO A 767 20.43 -2.16 0.68
C PRO A 767 19.98 -1.54 -0.66
N PHE A 768 19.11 -2.22 -1.43
CA PHE A 768 18.57 -1.66 -2.68
C PHE A 768 17.16 -1.05 -2.54
N PHE A 769 16.61 -1.02 -1.33
CA PHE A 769 15.45 -0.21 -1.00
C PHE A 769 15.90 1.14 -0.49
N HIS A 770 15.55 2.19 -1.23
CA HIS A 770 15.91 3.56 -0.96
C HIS A 770 14.69 4.34 -0.48
N LEU A 771 14.91 5.29 0.42
CA LEU A 771 13.88 6.22 0.85
C LEU A 771 13.43 7.05 -0.35
N ASP A 772 14.37 7.76 -0.97
CA ASP A 772 14.10 8.72 -2.05
C ASP A 772 14.69 8.28 -3.39
N LEU A 773 14.13 8.83 -4.47
CA LEU A 773 14.60 8.58 -5.83
C LEU A 773 16.02 9.10 -6.07
N ARG A 774 16.39 10.23 -5.45
CA ARG A 774 17.74 10.81 -5.58
C ARG A 774 18.80 9.85 -5.04
N ASP A 775 18.55 9.30 -3.86
CA ASP A 775 19.44 8.35 -3.21
C ASP A 775 19.55 7.07 -4.04
N ALA A 776 18.42 6.54 -4.53
CA ALA A 776 18.42 5.37 -5.41
C ALA A 776 19.30 5.54 -6.66
N VAL A 777 19.22 6.70 -7.32
CA VAL A 777 20.03 7.01 -8.51
C VAL A 777 21.49 7.24 -8.13
N ALA A 778 21.76 7.94 -7.01
CA ALA A 778 23.11 8.19 -6.53
C ALA A 778 23.83 6.87 -6.18
N SER A 779 23.19 5.98 -5.41
CA SER A 779 23.76 4.67 -5.06
C SER A 779 23.94 3.78 -6.29
N ALA A 780 23.04 3.86 -7.30
CA ALA A 780 23.22 3.15 -8.56
C ALA A 780 24.47 3.63 -9.32
N ILE A 781 24.64 4.94 -9.47
CA ILE A 781 25.82 5.51 -10.14
C ILE A 781 27.11 5.23 -9.36
N LEU A 782 27.07 5.33 -8.02
CA LEU A 782 28.20 5.06 -7.15
C LEU A 782 28.64 3.59 -7.25
N SER A 783 27.70 2.64 -7.19
CA SER A 783 28.02 1.21 -7.35
C SER A 783 28.65 0.92 -8.72
N LEU A 784 28.13 1.53 -9.79
CA LEU A 784 28.66 1.34 -11.14
C LEU A 784 30.05 1.94 -11.32
N THR A 785 30.30 3.14 -10.79
CA THR A 785 31.63 3.77 -10.87
C THR A 785 32.67 2.97 -10.10
N LEU A 786 32.36 2.54 -8.87
CA LEU A 786 33.26 1.72 -8.06
C LEU A 786 33.53 0.34 -8.68
N SER A 787 32.53 -0.25 -9.35
CA SER A 787 32.70 -1.54 -10.04
C SER A 787 33.77 -1.54 -11.14
N THR A 788 34.19 -0.36 -11.63
CA THR A 788 35.23 -0.23 -12.66
C THR A 788 36.65 -0.11 -12.12
N LEU A 789 36.82 0.11 -10.80
CA LEU A 789 38.13 0.30 -10.18
C LEU A 789 38.82 -1.03 -9.89
N PRO A 790 40.16 -1.13 -10.01
CA PRO A 790 40.91 -2.30 -9.54
C PRO A 790 40.86 -2.41 -8.01
N ALA A 791 41.12 -3.60 -7.47
CA ALA A 791 40.99 -3.88 -6.03
C ALA A 791 41.77 -2.93 -5.13
N ARG A 792 42.99 -2.57 -5.55
CA ARG A 792 43.88 -1.66 -4.84
C ARG A 792 43.26 -0.27 -4.69
N ASP A 793 42.72 0.28 -5.78
CA ASP A 793 42.11 1.61 -5.79
C ASP A 793 40.77 1.59 -5.05
N LEU A 794 40.03 0.48 -5.15
CA LEU A 794 38.77 0.28 -4.41
C LEU A 794 39.01 0.27 -2.88
N ALA A 795 40.05 -0.42 -2.42
CA ALA A 795 40.46 -0.43 -1.03
C ALA A 795 40.87 0.97 -0.53
N GLN A 796 41.53 1.78 -1.36
CA GLN A 796 41.86 3.17 -1.03
C GLN A 796 40.61 4.07 -0.97
N SER A 797 39.67 3.90 -1.92
CA SER A 797 38.43 4.68 -1.97
C SER A 797 37.51 4.45 -0.76
N SER A 798 37.62 3.30 -0.11
CA SER A 798 36.87 2.97 1.11
C SER A 798 37.18 3.90 2.29
N ARG A 799 38.32 4.60 2.28
CA ARG A 799 38.72 5.52 3.34
C ARG A 799 38.08 6.91 3.23
N VAL A 800 37.38 7.18 2.13
CA VAL A 800 36.86 8.53 1.80
C VAL A 800 35.58 8.85 2.57
N SER A 801 34.64 7.91 2.64
CA SER A 801 33.33 8.09 3.29
C SER A 801 32.72 6.73 3.63
N ARG A 802 31.82 6.70 4.62
CA ARG A 802 31.07 5.49 5.00
C ARG A 802 30.29 4.90 3.80
N ARG A 803 29.78 5.74 2.89
CA ARG A 803 29.07 5.31 1.66
C ARG A 803 29.99 4.55 0.70
N PHE A 804 31.19 5.08 0.51
CA PHE A 804 32.23 4.45 -0.31
C PHE A 804 32.72 3.16 0.34
N HIS A 805 32.90 3.18 1.66
CA HIS A 805 33.32 2.02 2.43
C HIS A 805 32.37 0.83 2.24
N ALA A 806 31.08 1.00 2.54
CA ALA A 806 30.09 -0.08 2.43
C ALA A 806 29.97 -0.62 1.01
N SER A 807 29.95 0.28 0.01
CA SER A 807 29.88 -0.10 -1.40
C SER A 807 31.15 -0.82 -1.86
N ALA A 808 32.33 -0.38 -1.40
CA ALA A 808 33.62 -1.01 -1.71
C ALA A 808 33.74 -2.39 -1.07
N THR A 809 33.42 -2.53 0.23
CA THR A 809 33.44 -3.81 0.95
C THR A 809 32.51 -4.83 0.29
N ARG A 810 31.29 -4.41 -0.08
CA ARG A 810 30.33 -5.26 -0.81
C ARG A 810 30.87 -5.69 -2.17
N LEU A 811 31.40 -4.75 -2.97
CA LEU A 811 31.96 -5.05 -4.29
C LEU A 811 33.16 -5.99 -4.20
N LEU A 812 34.03 -5.81 -3.20
CA LEU A 812 35.16 -6.70 -2.95
C LEU A 812 34.70 -8.12 -2.62
N ASN A 813 33.73 -8.27 -1.71
CA ASN A 813 33.18 -9.58 -1.36
C ASN A 813 32.58 -10.28 -2.59
N LEU A 814 31.75 -9.58 -3.36
CA LEU A 814 31.16 -10.09 -4.59
C LEU A 814 32.22 -10.53 -5.62
N ARG A 815 33.32 -9.78 -5.74
CA ARG A 815 34.42 -10.14 -6.65
C ARG A 815 35.22 -11.35 -6.16
N VAL A 816 35.48 -11.48 -4.85
CA VAL A 816 36.15 -12.68 -4.28
C VAL A 816 35.32 -13.92 -4.61
N GLN A 817 34.01 -13.88 -4.31
CA GLN A 817 33.10 -15.00 -4.54
C GLN A 817 32.97 -15.35 -6.03
N LYS A 818 32.79 -14.34 -6.90
CA LYS A 818 32.69 -14.55 -8.35
C LYS A 818 33.99 -15.07 -8.95
N GLY A 819 35.14 -14.53 -8.52
CA GLY A 819 36.45 -14.93 -8.99
C GLY A 819 36.79 -16.38 -8.61
N TRP A 820 36.41 -16.81 -7.41
CA TRP A 820 36.69 -18.17 -6.94
C TRP A 820 35.85 -19.23 -7.68
N ASN A 821 34.54 -18.97 -7.88
CA ASN A 821 33.62 -19.94 -8.48
C ASN A 821 33.75 -20.15 -9.99
N VAL A 822 34.38 -19.22 -10.72
CA VAL A 822 34.34 -19.20 -12.20
C VAL A 822 35.67 -19.64 -12.85
N GLN A 823 36.80 -19.68 -12.12
CA GLN A 823 38.11 -19.56 -12.78
C GLN A 823 39.20 -20.57 -12.36
N GLY A 824 38.86 -21.77 -11.88
CA GLY A 824 39.87 -22.83 -11.63
C GLY A 824 41.05 -22.37 -10.78
N SER A 825 40.79 -21.45 -9.83
CA SER A 825 41.79 -20.89 -8.94
C SER A 825 41.85 -21.75 -7.69
N GLN A 826 43.05 -22.18 -7.32
CA GLN A 826 43.33 -23.03 -6.17
C GLN A 826 44.34 -22.31 -5.28
N LEU A 827 44.07 -22.29 -3.98
CA LEU A 827 44.98 -21.77 -2.98
C LEU A 827 45.74 -22.95 -2.38
N ILE A 828 47.06 -22.86 -2.38
CA ILE A 828 47.97 -23.87 -1.85
C ILE A 828 48.67 -23.29 -0.62
N LEU A 829 48.71 -24.08 0.45
CA LEU A 829 49.38 -23.77 1.70
C LEU A 829 50.57 -24.72 1.87
N ASP A 830 51.77 -24.15 1.87
CA ASP A 830 53.01 -24.84 2.22
C ASP A 830 53.35 -24.47 3.67
N CYS A 831 53.15 -25.40 4.60
CA CYS A 831 53.47 -25.18 6.01
C CYS A 831 54.29 -26.36 6.53
N TYR A 832 55.54 -26.09 6.93
CA TYR A 832 56.52 -27.13 7.26
C TYR A 832 57.49 -26.68 8.35
N HIS A 833 58.00 -27.63 9.14
CA HIS A 833 59.12 -27.38 10.03
C HIS A 833 60.41 -27.18 9.19
N PRO A 834 61.33 -26.25 9.54
CA PRO A 834 62.53 -25.97 8.74
C PRO A 834 63.37 -27.20 8.35
N SER A 835 63.39 -28.25 9.18
CA SER A 835 64.09 -29.52 8.91
C SER A 835 63.37 -30.45 7.92
N GLU A 836 62.08 -30.21 7.64
CA GLU A 836 61.20 -31.11 6.87
C GLU A 836 60.77 -30.53 5.51
N ARG A 837 61.39 -29.43 5.05
CA ARG A 837 60.99 -28.71 3.82
C ARG A 837 60.88 -29.60 2.58
N THR A 838 61.71 -30.62 2.45
CA THR A 838 61.72 -31.54 1.29
C THR A 838 60.73 -32.69 1.42
N THR A 839 60.21 -32.95 2.62
CA THR A 839 59.37 -34.12 2.93
C THR A 839 57.92 -33.75 3.24
N ALA A 840 57.65 -32.51 3.63
CA ALA A 840 56.30 -32.03 3.92
C ALA A 840 55.46 -31.87 2.62
N PRO A 841 54.24 -32.45 2.55
CA PRO A 841 53.33 -32.27 1.42
C PRO A 841 52.72 -30.86 1.41
N TYR A 842 52.28 -30.39 0.24
CA TYR A 842 51.56 -29.11 0.14
C TYR A 842 50.06 -29.34 0.40
N LEU A 843 49.40 -28.39 1.04
CA LEU A 843 47.99 -28.49 1.39
C LEU A 843 47.14 -27.69 0.41
N SER A 844 46.14 -28.35 -0.19
CA SER A 844 45.13 -27.64 -0.97
C SER A 844 44.09 -27.02 -0.04
N CYS A 845 43.59 -25.84 -0.39
CA CYS A 845 42.66 -25.10 0.45
C CYS A 845 41.28 -24.98 -0.21
N SER A 846 40.23 -25.48 0.45
CA SER A 846 38.84 -25.30 0.01
C SER A 846 38.24 -24.03 0.63
N PHE A 847 37.66 -23.16 -0.19
CA PHE A 847 37.06 -21.91 0.26
C PHE A 847 35.76 -22.18 1.02
N ARG A 848 35.64 -21.64 2.24
CA ARG A 848 34.44 -21.75 3.10
C ARG A 848 33.56 -20.50 3.06
N GLY A 849 34.16 -19.32 2.87
CA GLY A 849 33.45 -18.04 2.86
C GLY A 849 34.33 -16.88 3.33
N THR A 850 33.79 -15.68 3.42
CA THR A 850 34.47 -14.50 4.00
C THR A 850 33.90 -14.17 5.37
N ARG A 851 34.70 -13.67 6.31
CA ARG A 851 34.27 -13.17 7.64
C ARG A 851 35.09 -11.97 8.14
N SER A 852 34.50 -11.20 9.07
CA SER A 852 35.22 -10.17 9.85
C SER A 852 35.67 -10.76 11.19
N LEU A 853 36.85 -10.41 11.69
CA LEU A 853 37.38 -10.93 12.96
C LEU A 853 37.21 -9.98 14.17
N ASP A 854 36.87 -8.72 13.95
CA ASP A 854 36.69 -7.73 15.01
C ASP A 854 35.18 -7.53 15.29
N GLU A 855 34.66 -8.08 16.38
CA GLU A 855 33.28 -7.81 16.87
C GLU A 855 33.21 -6.64 17.87
N ASP A 856 34.32 -6.28 18.56
CA ASP A 856 34.29 -5.37 19.71
C ASP A 856 34.89 -3.95 19.52
N SER A 857 35.43 -3.59 18.34
CA SER A 857 36.07 -2.27 18.13
C SER A 857 35.55 -1.52 16.90
N ILE A 858 34.30 -1.06 16.98
CA ILE A 858 33.60 -0.38 15.88
C ILE A 858 34.08 1.08 15.64
N THR A 859 34.97 1.63 16.48
CA THR A 859 35.13 3.08 16.58
C THR A 859 36.23 3.77 15.76
N GLU A 860 37.32 3.12 15.30
CA GLU A 860 38.36 3.88 14.57
C GLU A 860 38.99 3.15 13.36
N SER A 861 38.86 3.79 12.18
CA SER A 861 39.85 3.81 11.09
C SER A 861 40.48 2.49 10.60
N GLY A 862 39.72 1.51 10.08
CA GLY A 862 40.33 0.34 9.43
C GLY A 862 39.45 -0.73 8.76
N ARG A 863 38.17 -0.45 8.49
CA ARG A 863 37.10 -1.46 8.31
C ARG A 863 37.16 -2.43 7.09
N ILE A 864 38.11 -2.32 6.15
CA ILE A 864 38.33 -3.35 5.09
C ILE A 864 39.47 -4.31 5.47
N ALA A 865 40.42 -3.86 6.30
CA ALA A 865 41.58 -4.65 6.69
C ALA A 865 41.20 -5.86 7.56
N SER A 866 40.03 -5.80 8.20
CA SER A 866 39.46 -6.85 9.05
C SER A 866 38.67 -7.92 8.28
N LEU A 867 38.49 -7.80 6.95
CA LEU A 867 37.79 -8.81 6.14
C LEU A 867 38.76 -9.92 5.71
N TYR A 868 38.48 -11.15 6.14
CA TYR A 868 39.25 -12.36 5.83
C TYR A 868 38.43 -13.35 5.02
N SER A 869 39.11 -14.06 4.13
CA SER A 869 38.61 -15.23 3.40
C SER A 869 39.07 -16.48 4.14
N SER A 870 38.11 -17.31 4.52
CA SER A 870 38.32 -18.56 5.25
C SER A 870 38.44 -19.74 4.30
N PHE A 871 39.43 -20.57 4.56
CA PHE A 871 39.74 -21.77 3.82
C PHE A 871 39.95 -22.95 4.77
N ARG A 872 39.59 -24.16 4.33
CA ARG A 872 39.95 -25.42 5.00
C ARG A 872 41.11 -26.08 4.25
N PRO A 873 42.28 -26.24 4.88
CA PRO A 873 43.37 -27.03 4.32
C PRO A 873 43.03 -28.53 4.30
N PHE A 874 43.38 -29.22 3.23
CA PHE A 874 43.23 -30.67 3.08
C PHE A 874 44.35 -31.25 2.20
N VAL A 875 44.63 -32.55 2.38
CA VAL A 875 45.65 -33.27 1.60
C VAL A 875 45.05 -33.80 0.30
N THR A 876 45.74 -33.59 -0.82
CA THR A 876 45.28 -34.08 -2.14
C THR A 876 45.75 -35.52 -2.40
N ASP A 877 45.01 -36.27 -3.23
CA ASP A 877 45.31 -37.68 -3.53
C ASP A 877 46.71 -37.91 -4.14
N ASP A 878 47.26 -36.93 -4.86
CA ASP A 878 48.60 -37.02 -5.43
C ASP A 878 49.70 -37.01 -4.36
N ASP A 879 49.51 -36.28 -3.26
CA ASP A 879 50.45 -36.26 -2.14
C ASP A 879 50.26 -37.46 -1.19
N ARG A 880 49.05 -38.04 -1.12
CA ARG A 880 48.82 -39.31 -0.41
C ARG A 880 49.72 -40.44 -0.93
N ARG A 881 50.04 -40.43 -2.23
CA ARG A 881 50.89 -41.44 -2.89
C ARG A 881 52.40 -41.26 -2.63
N ARG A 882 52.84 -40.14 -2.05
CA ARG A 882 54.26 -39.79 -1.87
C ARG A 882 54.84 -40.11 -0.48
N ARG A 883 54.05 -40.60 0.48
CA ARG A 883 54.55 -40.98 1.81
C ARG A 883 55.37 -42.29 1.75
N PRO A 884 56.59 -42.37 2.32
CA PRO A 884 57.34 -43.62 2.41
C PRO A 884 56.74 -44.57 3.44
N TRP A 885 56.74 -45.87 3.14
CA TRP A 885 56.26 -47.01 3.94
C TRP A 885 57.11 -47.33 5.21
N PHE A 886 57.75 -46.33 5.82
CA PHE A 886 58.63 -46.53 6.98
C PHE A 886 58.27 -45.53 8.07
N PHE A 887 57.26 -45.83 8.89
CA PHE A 887 57.13 -45.44 10.31
C PHE A 887 55.74 -45.90 10.80
N ASN A 888 55.59 -47.20 11.05
CA ASN A 888 54.64 -47.69 12.05
C ASN A 888 55.11 -49.07 12.54
N SER A 889 55.91 -49.10 13.61
CA SER A 889 56.11 -50.32 14.39
C SER A 889 55.69 -50.02 15.83
N SER A 890 54.47 -50.42 16.19
CA SER A 890 54.03 -50.79 17.54
C SER A 890 52.57 -51.24 17.45
N ALA A 891 52.31 -52.47 17.90
CA ALA A 891 51.02 -53.19 18.01
C ALA A 891 50.59 -54.09 16.82
N GLU A 892 51.11 -55.32 16.80
CA GLU A 892 50.39 -56.57 16.45
C GLU A 892 49.42 -56.91 17.63
N ASP A 893 48.25 -57.55 17.54
CA ASP A 893 47.58 -58.46 16.60
C ASP A 893 46.04 -58.34 16.82
N ASP A 894 45.22 -58.50 15.77
CA ASP A 894 44.14 -59.51 15.69
C ASP A 894 43.26 -59.38 14.42
N VAL A 895 43.43 -60.38 13.54
CA VAL A 895 42.46 -61.16 12.73
C VAL A 895 41.33 -60.47 11.92
N GLU A 896 41.38 -60.77 10.61
CA GLU A 896 40.36 -60.78 9.54
C GLU A 896 38.87 -60.61 9.91
N ASP A 897 38.19 -59.66 9.28
CA ASP A 897 36.92 -59.93 8.58
C ASP A 897 36.77 -59.03 7.34
N ASP A 898 36.35 -59.67 6.25
CA ASP A 898 36.29 -59.16 4.89
C ASP A 898 34.84 -58.77 4.60
N THR A 899 34.45 -57.53 4.91
CA THR A 899 33.14 -56.98 4.49
C THR A 899 33.31 -55.63 3.82
N LYS A 900 32.92 -55.62 2.53
CA LYS A 900 32.78 -54.44 1.69
C LYS A 900 31.64 -53.57 2.21
N GLU A 901 31.98 -52.46 2.84
CA GLU A 901 31.11 -51.29 2.93
C GLU A 901 31.69 -50.17 2.06
N GLU A 902 30.83 -49.55 1.24
CA GLU A 902 31.13 -48.31 0.54
C GLU A 902 31.27 -47.19 1.57
N GLU A 903 32.44 -47.07 2.19
CA GLU A 903 32.76 -45.96 3.08
C GLU A 903 32.90 -44.68 2.23
N GLN A 904 32.07 -43.70 2.57
CA GLN A 904 32.25 -42.30 2.22
C GLN A 904 33.70 -41.94 2.56
N GLY A 905 34.50 -41.61 1.54
CA GLY A 905 35.92 -41.31 1.74
C GLY A 905 36.11 -40.23 2.79
N GLU A 906 36.52 -40.63 3.99
CA GLU A 906 36.92 -39.70 5.04
C GLU A 906 38.14 -38.94 4.53
N GLU A 907 37.99 -37.63 4.34
CA GLU A 907 39.10 -36.74 4.01
C GLU A 907 40.12 -36.80 5.17
N GLU A 908 41.22 -37.56 5.01
CA GLU A 908 42.34 -37.61 5.96
C GLU A 908 42.69 -36.18 6.43
N GLU A 909 42.64 -35.96 7.74
CA GLU A 909 42.88 -34.64 8.33
C GLU A 909 44.31 -34.18 8.01
N ALA A 910 44.46 -32.94 7.53
CA ALA A 910 45.77 -32.34 7.35
C ALA A 910 46.41 -32.14 8.74
N THR A 911 47.53 -32.81 9.00
CA THR A 911 48.24 -32.72 10.30
C THR A 911 49.73 -32.45 10.15
N GLN A 912 50.31 -31.71 11.09
CA GLN A 912 51.74 -31.46 11.24
C GLN A 912 52.17 -31.83 12.66
N THR A 913 53.24 -32.60 12.81
CA THR A 913 53.80 -32.91 14.14
C THR A 913 54.83 -31.86 14.53
N VAL A 914 54.80 -31.45 15.81
CA VAL A 914 55.80 -30.57 16.42
C VAL A 914 56.42 -31.31 17.60
N GLU A 915 57.73 -31.48 17.54
CA GLU A 915 58.53 -32.10 18.60
C GLU A 915 59.35 -31.02 19.27
N LEU A 916 59.31 -30.98 20.60
CA LEU A 916 60.13 -30.08 21.41
C LEU A 916 61.05 -30.93 22.28
N GLU A 917 62.36 -30.75 22.13
CA GLU A 917 63.37 -31.46 22.92
C GLU A 917 63.43 -30.94 24.37
N GLN A 918 64.17 -31.62 25.25
CA GLN A 918 64.30 -31.25 26.66
C GLN A 918 64.84 -29.81 26.80
N GLY A 919 64.10 -28.94 27.51
CA GLY A 919 64.46 -27.53 27.70
C GLY A 919 64.11 -26.57 26.54
N GLU A 920 63.56 -27.04 25.42
CA GLU A 920 63.15 -26.16 24.31
C GLU A 920 61.81 -25.47 24.60
N THR A 921 61.79 -24.14 24.64
CA THR A 921 60.57 -23.36 24.97
C THR A 921 59.70 -23.00 23.76
N LEU A 922 60.22 -23.12 22.53
CA LEU A 922 59.49 -22.81 21.30
C LEU A 922 59.98 -23.61 20.08
N SER A 923 59.07 -23.88 19.14
CA SER A 923 59.36 -24.39 17.79
C SER A 923 58.90 -23.37 16.73
N GLN A 924 59.30 -23.56 15.47
CA GLN A 924 58.98 -22.65 14.37
C GLN A 924 58.44 -23.41 13.15
N LEU A 925 57.38 -22.89 12.53
CA LEU A 925 56.84 -23.39 11.26
C LEU A 925 57.04 -22.33 10.17
N CYS A 926 57.64 -22.71 9.06
CA CYS A 926 57.71 -21.88 7.86
C CYS A 926 56.38 -22.00 7.11
N VAL A 927 55.77 -20.87 6.76
CA VAL A 927 54.47 -20.83 6.08
C VAL A 927 54.59 -20.02 4.80
N ALA A 928 54.19 -20.60 3.67
CA ALA A 928 54.00 -19.91 2.41
C ALA A 928 52.61 -20.21 1.83
N THR A 929 51.94 -19.19 1.31
CA THR A 929 50.64 -19.33 0.65
C THR A 929 50.76 -18.91 -0.82
N ASN A 930 50.23 -19.75 -1.70
CA ASN A 930 50.41 -19.65 -3.14
C ASN A 930 49.06 -19.76 -3.83
N LEU A 931 48.69 -18.75 -4.63
CA LEU A 931 47.51 -18.80 -5.49
C LEU A 931 47.92 -19.32 -6.87
N VAL A 932 47.36 -20.46 -7.26
CA VAL A 932 47.56 -21.09 -8.56
C VAL A 932 46.28 -20.99 -9.36
N ARG A 933 46.39 -20.59 -10.63
CA ARG A 933 45.25 -20.54 -11.54
C ARG A 933 45.56 -21.36 -12.79
N TYR A 934 44.67 -22.30 -13.08
CA TYR A 934 44.75 -23.16 -14.25
C TYR A 934 43.94 -22.55 -15.40
N SER A 935 44.63 -22.16 -16.48
CA SER A 935 44.02 -21.88 -17.78
C SER A 935 44.26 -23.09 -18.70
N SER A 936 43.43 -23.25 -19.74
CA SER A 936 43.51 -24.38 -20.68
C SER A 936 44.89 -24.55 -21.36
N VAL A 937 45.77 -23.55 -21.30
CA VAL A 937 47.11 -23.56 -21.90
C VAL A 937 48.22 -23.06 -20.95
N LEU A 938 47.88 -22.39 -19.85
CA LEU A 938 48.85 -21.70 -18.98
C LEU A 938 48.51 -21.86 -17.50
N VAL A 939 49.53 -22.09 -16.66
CA VAL A 939 49.42 -22.02 -15.20
C VAL A 939 50.07 -20.72 -14.73
N SER A 940 49.31 -19.87 -14.05
CA SER A 940 49.83 -18.67 -13.40
C SER A 940 49.90 -18.89 -11.89
N HIS A 941 51.03 -18.51 -11.29
CA HIS A 941 51.29 -18.65 -9.86
C HIS A 941 51.63 -17.28 -9.27
N VAL A 942 50.97 -16.95 -8.15
CA VAL A 942 51.19 -15.73 -7.38
C VAL A 942 51.32 -16.08 -5.91
N ARG A 943 52.48 -15.80 -5.30
CA ARG A 943 52.70 -15.98 -3.86
C ARG A 943 51.98 -14.86 -3.08
N THR A 944 51.13 -15.22 -2.13
CA THR A 944 50.33 -14.28 -1.33
C THR A 944 51.03 -13.84 -0.05
N CYS A 945 51.70 -14.76 0.66
CA CYS A 945 52.45 -14.48 1.89
C CYS A 945 53.55 -15.54 2.10
N GLU A 946 54.65 -15.15 2.74
CA GLU A 946 55.75 -16.01 3.19
C GLU A 946 56.26 -15.49 4.54
N GLY A 947 56.33 -16.36 5.54
CA GLY A 947 56.75 -15.99 6.88
C GLY A 947 56.95 -17.21 7.79
N VAL A 948 57.10 -16.94 9.09
CA VAL A 948 57.37 -17.98 10.09
C VAL A 948 56.45 -17.77 11.29
N ILE A 949 55.75 -18.83 11.68
CA ILE A 949 54.97 -18.87 12.91
C ILE A 949 55.85 -19.46 14.02
N ARG A 950 55.90 -18.77 15.17
CA ARG A 950 56.56 -19.28 16.38
C ARG A 950 55.52 -19.91 17.29
N ILE A 951 55.73 -21.16 17.66
CA ILE A 951 54.83 -21.95 18.49
C ILE A 951 55.52 -22.17 19.83
N TRP A 952 54.93 -21.65 20.91
CA TRP A 952 55.49 -21.77 22.26
C TRP A 952 54.98 -23.03 22.93
N ARG A 953 55.84 -23.70 23.71
CA ARG A 953 55.48 -24.91 24.47
C ARG A 953 54.26 -24.69 25.36
N LYS A 954 54.22 -23.55 26.07
CA LYS A 954 53.10 -23.19 26.94
C LYS A 954 51.77 -23.08 26.19
N TRP A 955 51.80 -22.51 24.98
CA TRP A 955 50.60 -22.38 24.13
C TRP A 955 50.10 -23.75 23.64
N LEU A 956 51.01 -24.68 23.32
CA LEU A 956 50.65 -26.05 22.94
C LEU A 956 49.98 -26.81 24.09
N ALA A 957 50.47 -26.63 25.32
CA ALA A 957 49.88 -27.22 26.52
C ALA A 957 48.48 -26.64 26.80
N GLU A 958 48.35 -25.31 26.79
CA GLU A 958 47.06 -24.62 26.99
C GLU A 958 46.00 -25.05 25.96
N MET A 959 46.36 -25.15 24.67
CA MET A 959 45.42 -25.57 23.62
C MET A 959 45.06 -27.06 23.68
N ALA A 960 45.97 -27.92 24.14
CA ALA A 960 45.68 -29.35 24.33
C ALA A 960 44.74 -29.60 25.52
N GLU A 961 44.81 -28.77 26.57
CA GLU A 961 43.91 -28.82 27.74
C GLU A 961 42.52 -28.24 27.44
N GLU A 962 42.41 -27.15 26.66
CA GLU A 962 41.13 -26.56 26.26
C GLU A 962 40.22 -27.54 25.49
N ASP A 963 40.79 -28.42 24.67
CA ASP A 963 40.04 -29.43 23.90
C ASP A 963 39.58 -30.62 24.78
N GLU A 964 40.27 -30.95 25.88
CA GLU A 964 39.83 -31.99 26.85
C GLU A 964 38.63 -31.50 27.69
N GLU A 965 38.61 -30.24 28.14
CA GLU A 965 37.47 -29.66 28.87
C GLU A 965 36.25 -29.39 27.96
N GLY A 966 36.48 -29.13 26.66
CA GLY A 966 35.44 -28.99 25.64
C GLY A 966 34.63 -30.28 25.40
N TYR A 967 35.26 -31.44 25.56
CA TYR A 967 34.57 -32.74 25.44
C TYR A 967 33.71 -33.07 26.68
N ALA A 968 34.13 -32.64 27.87
CA ALA A 968 33.39 -32.83 29.12
C ALA A 968 32.20 -31.85 29.30
N SER A 969 32.21 -30.69 28.64
CA SER A 969 31.21 -29.63 28.80
C SER A 969 30.08 -29.60 27.75
N SER A 970 29.99 -30.60 26.87
CA SER A 970 28.92 -30.73 25.86
C SER A 970 27.53 -31.12 26.42
N SER A 971 27.33 -31.11 27.75
CA SER A 971 26.04 -31.47 28.38
C SER A 971 25.39 -30.41 29.29
N SER A 972 25.91 -29.19 29.42
CA SER A 972 25.17 -28.12 30.12
C SER A 972 25.52 -26.72 29.66
N GLY A 973 24.57 -26.04 29.01
CA GLY A 973 24.68 -24.63 28.66
C GLY A 973 24.68 -23.73 29.89
N ARG A 974 25.81 -23.06 30.16
CA ARG A 974 25.83 -21.87 31.01
C ARG A 974 27.00 -20.97 30.62
N SER A 975 26.67 -19.80 30.08
CA SER A 975 27.59 -18.71 29.76
C SER A 975 28.06 -18.02 31.04
N SER A 976 29.37 -18.00 31.31
CA SER A 976 30.00 -17.06 32.24
C SER A 976 30.91 -16.13 31.45
N ASN A 977 30.50 -14.86 31.41
CA ASN A 977 31.35 -13.73 31.05
C ASN A 977 32.50 -13.64 32.04
N ASP A 978 33.73 -13.77 31.55
CA ASP A 978 34.85 -12.99 32.09
C ASP A 978 35.72 -12.50 30.93
N SER A 979 35.63 -11.20 30.72
CA SER A 979 36.27 -10.45 29.64
C SER A 979 37.64 -9.97 30.10
N SER A 980 38.71 -10.67 29.72
CA SER A 980 39.99 -10.06 29.33
C SER A 980 40.98 -11.12 28.83
N SER A 981 41.49 -10.91 27.61
CA SER A 981 42.62 -11.60 26.94
C SER A 981 42.36 -12.76 25.96
N ALA A 982 41.13 -12.96 25.48
CA ALA A 982 40.86 -13.85 24.33
C ALA A 982 41.16 -13.16 22.99
N THR A 983 42.44 -12.96 22.64
CA THR A 983 42.80 -12.87 21.22
C THR A 983 42.72 -14.29 20.63
N ASN A 984 41.55 -14.60 20.06
CA ASN A 984 41.26 -15.63 19.04
C ASN A 984 42.44 -16.56 18.68
N GLY A 985 42.29 -17.88 18.87
CA GLY A 985 43.28 -18.96 18.60
C GLY A 985 43.81 -19.13 17.16
N PHE A 986 44.11 -18.03 16.48
CA PHE A 986 44.81 -17.95 15.21
C PHE A 986 46.26 -17.53 15.44
N LEU A 987 47.18 -18.31 14.89
CA LEU A 987 48.59 -17.97 14.78
C LEU A 987 48.83 -17.19 13.47
N TRP A 988 49.35 -15.97 13.58
CA TRP A 988 49.58 -15.08 12.44
C TRP A 988 50.98 -15.25 11.86
N VAL A 989 51.07 -15.31 10.53
CA VAL A 989 52.33 -15.51 9.78
C VAL A 989 53.17 -14.22 9.71
N ASP A 990 52.50 -13.07 9.73
CA ASP A 990 53.07 -11.75 9.52
C ASP A 990 52.54 -10.72 10.51
N ALA A 991 53.33 -9.66 10.77
CA ALA A 991 52.96 -8.59 11.68
C ALA A 991 51.70 -7.82 11.21
N ASP A 992 51.50 -7.75 9.89
CA ASP A 992 50.34 -7.10 9.28
C ASP A 992 49.07 -7.97 9.35
N LYS A 993 49.12 -9.16 9.95
CA LYS A 993 48.00 -10.11 10.09
C LYS A 993 47.32 -10.39 8.75
N THR A 994 48.06 -10.64 7.69
CA THR A 994 47.48 -10.96 6.37
C THR A 994 47.09 -12.42 6.25
N VAL A 995 47.85 -13.34 6.86
CA VAL A 995 47.56 -14.77 6.86
C VAL A 995 47.60 -15.32 8.28
N GLY A 996 46.53 -16.03 8.68
CA GLY A 996 46.40 -16.67 9.98
C GLY A 996 46.04 -18.14 9.87
N LEU A 997 46.61 -18.98 10.71
CA LEU A 997 46.34 -20.42 10.79
C LEU A 997 45.76 -20.78 12.16
N ARG A 998 44.71 -21.58 12.16
CA ARG A 998 44.17 -22.20 13.37
C ARG A 998 44.41 -23.69 13.36
N PHE A 999 44.89 -24.17 14.50
CA PHE A 999 45.21 -25.57 14.72
C PHE A 999 44.33 -26.13 15.85
N ARG A 1000 43.98 -27.40 15.73
CA ARG A 1000 43.62 -28.26 16.88
C ARG A 1000 44.92 -28.88 17.37
N VAL A 1001 45.12 -28.97 18.69
CA VAL A 1001 46.32 -29.60 19.24
C VAL A 1001 45.89 -30.89 19.92
N ASP A 1002 46.20 -32.03 19.31
CA ASP A 1002 45.94 -33.31 19.97
C ASP A 1002 46.94 -33.48 21.13
N PRO A 1003 46.49 -33.97 22.30
CA PRO A 1003 47.35 -34.16 23.45
C PRO A 1003 48.46 -35.18 23.13
N PRO A 1004 49.65 -35.02 23.75
CA PRO A 1004 50.73 -35.96 23.55
C PRO A 1004 50.31 -37.35 24.05
N PRO A 1005 50.71 -38.44 23.37
CA PRO A 1005 50.43 -39.78 23.86
C PRO A 1005 51.02 -39.97 25.27
N PRO A 1006 50.34 -40.69 26.18
CA PRO A 1006 50.77 -40.85 27.56
C PRO A 1006 52.19 -41.46 27.60
N SER A 1007 53.13 -40.73 28.18
CA SER A 1007 54.50 -41.22 28.36
C SER A 1007 54.50 -42.46 29.26
N PRO A 1008 55.31 -43.50 28.98
CA PRO A 1008 55.49 -44.59 29.92
C PRO A 1008 56.08 -44.04 31.23
N ALA A 1009 55.49 -44.45 32.37
CA ALA A 1009 55.89 -44.00 33.70
C ALA A 1009 57.41 -44.15 33.94
N PRO A 1010 58.06 -43.19 34.62
CA PRO A 1010 59.50 -43.26 34.85
C PRO A 1010 59.87 -44.45 35.73
N LEU A 1011 60.93 -45.17 35.35
CA LEU A 1011 61.52 -46.22 36.16
C LEU A 1011 62.18 -45.58 37.40
N ARG A 1012 61.68 -46.00 38.57
CA ARG A 1012 62.05 -45.54 39.91
C ARG A 1012 63.54 -45.74 40.18
N GLY A 1013 64.32 -44.66 40.33
CA GLY A 1013 65.62 -44.70 41.00
C GLY A 1013 66.64 -43.61 40.67
N SER A 1014 66.51 -42.41 41.25
CA SER A 1014 67.58 -41.71 42.00
C SER A 1014 67.10 -40.32 42.41
N GLU A 1015 67.01 -40.07 43.72
CA GLU A 1015 66.84 -38.73 44.28
C GLU A 1015 68.17 -37.96 44.16
N ALA A 1016 68.22 -36.96 43.27
CA ALA A 1016 69.18 -35.85 43.34
C ALA A 1016 68.68 -34.70 42.45
N GLU A 1017 68.36 -33.56 43.09
CA GLU A 1017 68.18 -32.22 42.51
C GLU A 1017 67.30 -32.15 41.24
N GLU A 1018 65.98 -32.17 41.43
CA GLU A 1018 65.02 -31.68 40.43
C GLU A 1018 65.11 -30.15 40.37
N GLU A 1019 66.01 -29.62 39.54
CA GLU A 1019 65.66 -28.40 38.80
C GLU A 1019 64.51 -28.76 37.86
N GLU A 1020 63.48 -27.91 37.79
CA GLU A 1020 62.29 -28.07 36.95
C GLU A 1020 62.66 -28.18 35.45
N GLU A 1021 63.16 -29.34 35.01
CA GLU A 1021 63.45 -29.60 33.60
C GLU A 1021 62.25 -30.27 32.93
N GLU A 1022 61.60 -29.54 32.03
CA GLU A 1022 60.44 -30.01 31.28
C GLU A 1022 60.83 -31.14 30.29
N PRO A 1023 60.11 -32.28 30.29
CA PRO A 1023 60.44 -33.42 29.43
C PRO A 1023 60.19 -33.14 27.94
N PRO A 1024 60.82 -33.90 27.03
CA PRO A 1024 60.52 -33.81 25.60
C PRO A 1024 59.07 -34.20 25.33
N VAL A 1025 58.36 -33.41 24.51
CA VAL A 1025 56.94 -33.60 24.19
C VAL A 1025 56.71 -33.51 22.70
N ARG A 1026 55.82 -34.37 22.19
CA ARG A 1026 55.40 -34.43 20.79
C ARG A 1026 53.91 -34.10 20.72
N TYR A 1027 53.57 -32.98 20.08
CA TYR A 1027 52.19 -32.58 19.81
C TYR A 1027 51.85 -32.81 18.34
N ARG A 1028 50.62 -33.25 18.07
CA ARG A 1028 50.07 -33.35 16.71
C ARG A 1028 49.13 -32.17 16.46
N LEU A 1029 49.49 -31.30 15.52
CA LEU A 1029 48.70 -30.15 15.11
C LEU A 1029 47.81 -30.54 13.93
N VAL A 1030 46.49 -30.38 14.07
CA VAL A 1030 45.53 -30.57 12.97
C VAL A 1030 45.14 -29.21 12.40
N TYR A 1031 45.31 -29.00 11.09
CA TYR A 1031 44.91 -27.75 10.44
C TYR A 1031 43.38 -27.65 10.40
N GLN A 1032 42.80 -26.69 11.14
CA GLN A 1032 41.35 -26.47 11.14
C GLN A 1032 40.93 -25.42 10.11
N GLU A 1033 41.66 -24.30 10.06
CA GLU A 1033 41.25 -23.13 9.28
C GLU A 1033 42.45 -22.27 8.87
N LEU A 1034 42.47 -21.85 7.61
CA LEU A 1034 43.37 -20.86 7.05
C LEU A 1034 42.59 -19.58 6.75
N LEU A 1035 43.04 -18.45 7.28
CA LEU A 1035 42.51 -17.13 6.96
C LEU A 1035 43.50 -16.39 6.08
N VAL A 1036 43.00 -15.83 4.98
CA VAL A 1036 43.76 -14.91 4.13
C VAL A 1036 42.99 -13.61 4.01
N ARG A 1037 43.63 -12.47 4.23
CA ARG A 1037 42.99 -11.15 4.08
C ARG A 1037 42.40 -11.02 2.67
N SER A 1038 41.10 -10.73 2.60
CA SER A 1038 40.33 -10.77 1.34
C SER A 1038 40.85 -9.80 0.29
N CYS A 1039 41.34 -8.63 0.69
CA CYS A 1039 41.98 -7.67 -0.23
C CYS A 1039 43.29 -8.20 -0.82
N THR A 1040 44.11 -8.87 -0.02
CA THR A 1040 45.40 -9.43 -0.46
C THR A 1040 45.16 -10.59 -1.43
N LEU A 1041 44.21 -11.47 -1.10
CA LEU A 1041 43.79 -12.56 -1.98
C LEU A 1041 43.29 -12.03 -3.32
N LEU A 1042 42.42 -11.01 -3.31
CA LEU A 1042 41.82 -10.49 -4.53
C LEU A 1042 42.84 -9.75 -5.42
N MET A 1043 43.78 -9.02 -4.81
CA MET A 1043 44.92 -8.45 -5.55
C MET A 1043 45.77 -9.55 -6.20
N ALA A 1044 45.98 -10.68 -5.53
CA ALA A 1044 46.69 -11.83 -6.12
C ALA A 1044 45.89 -12.48 -7.26
N MET A 1045 44.56 -12.58 -7.15
CA MET A 1045 43.68 -13.08 -8.22
C MET A 1045 43.70 -12.19 -9.46
N GLU A 1046 43.61 -10.86 -9.29
CA GLU A 1046 43.71 -9.89 -10.38
C GLU A 1046 45.10 -9.95 -11.05
N ALA A 1047 46.17 -10.10 -10.26
CA ALA A 1047 47.54 -10.25 -10.79
C ALA A 1047 47.74 -11.57 -11.56
N ALA A 1048 47.15 -12.67 -11.08
CA ALA A 1048 47.16 -13.96 -11.77
C ALA A 1048 46.39 -13.88 -13.10
N GLU A 1049 45.25 -13.20 -13.13
CA GLU A 1049 44.46 -12.97 -14.36
C GLU A 1049 45.20 -12.11 -15.39
N ALA A 1050 45.96 -11.11 -14.93
CA ALA A 1050 46.81 -10.27 -15.79
C ALA A 1050 48.06 -10.99 -16.33
N GLY A 1051 48.31 -12.24 -15.93
CA GLY A 1051 49.45 -13.04 -16.41
C GLY A 1051 50.81 -12.58 -15.87
N GLN A 1052 50.85 -11.87 -14.75
CA GLN A 1052 52.10 -11.41 -14.14
C GLN A 1052 52.85 -12.60 -13.50
N LYS A 1053 54.01 -12.96 -14.05
CA LYS A 1053 54.95 -13.91 -13.42
C LYS A 1053 55.68 -13.22 -12.26
N ALA A 1054 55.54 -13.74 -11.05
CA ALA A 1054 56.40 -13.34 -9.94
C ALA A 1054 57.85 -13.76 -10.24
N ALA A 1055 58.80 -12.85 -9.99
CA ALA A 1055 60.21 -13.09 -10.22
C ALA A 1055 60.78 -14.04 -9.14
N ARG A 1056 61.44 -15.10 -9.62
CA ARG A 1056 62.29 -16.10 -8.93
C ARG A 1056 61.61 -17.36 -8.34
N ASP A 1057 62.00 -18.47 -8.98
CA ASP A 1057 62.03 -19.90 -8.60
C ASP A 1057 60.73 -20.64 -8.24
N VAL A 1058 60.30 -21.54 -9.14
CA VAL A 1058 60.45 -23.02 -9.06
C VAL A 1058 59.58 -23.68 -10.16
N ILE A 1059 60.13 -24.74 -10.80
CA ILE A 1059 59.48 -25.62 -11.76
C ILE A 1059 58.57 -26.60 -11.00
N ILE A 1060 57.27 -26.61 -11.27
CA ILE A 1060 56.40 -27.74 -10.91
C ILE A 1060 56.20 -28.59 -12.16
N ALA A 1061 56.36 -29.89 -11.97
CA ALA A 1061 56.57 -30.94 -12.96
C ALA A 1061 55.68 -30.87 -14.22
N GLN A 1062 56.30 -31.23 -15.36
CA GLN A 1062 55.61 -31.68 -16.55
C GLN A 1062 54.78 -32.93 -16.22
N PHE A 1063 53.50 -32.92 -16.59
CA PHE A 1063 52.70 -34.14 -16.75
C PHE A 1063 53.36 -35.06 -17.80
N PRO A 1064 53.27 -36.40 -17.66
CA PRO A 1064 53.25 -37.27 -18.83
C PRO A 1064 51.94 -37.13 -19.62
#